data_AF-A0A496V9W4-F1
#
_entry.id   AF-A0A496V9W4-F1
#
_cell.length_a   1.000
_cell.length_b   1.000
_cell.length_c   1.000
_cell.angle_alpha   90.00
_cell.angle_beta   90.00
_cell.angle_gamma   90.00
#
_symmetry.space_group_name_H-M   'P 1'
#
loop_
_entity.id
_entity.type
_entity.pdbx_description
1 polymer ?
#
loop_
_entity_poly.entity_id
_entity_poly.type
_entity_poly.pdbx_seq_one_letter_code
_entity_poly.pdbx_strand_id
1 'polypeptide(L)'
;MIFYQEKLKNKKMTIPWRVWTRLLLVATAFMFNQPVQAEVCLPPTVDEGLNLDIPCVGVDGQQYTAQILYKAPFWEYLSHAPSTCEWKVENCATLTSTMDLTVPNFALDGLSQIAVLKFDANESAPLRWTYQKHFENRAGESNGFSYNHGTLAPAKPTTEEVSGKKLLAIYMVGSDLEGRYKLGTKDLKELIRGYNALTNKEAIAVVVAFGGAKNWPGMRYASMAQILADSADNKFGNETGDDAYLYNEPRAVMGDKSALTHFLTFLQDNYGKANPRFLVLWNHGNGFLGYGKDQNNNMDGLSLTELHEAFTDSGTEKFDLIGFDACLMGSIEVANTIRHHAHYLQASQELEPGHGWNWEEVIQRYANHADLIEAGKSMVDNFVDNETHGKNRSGKTLSVVDLNQYDFVLTHLNTFADALTAKINAADPATITALNAALSPSSGAESYGKHGSNRLEFDLKHFATLIGGPESEALSQAIDNYVLHANNDGTRQNANGVSFLALNHNLYLSRKKVDKDQMVSFNGYEMNLWENLYVSESVWQLYKTIHALAQSDSQAPTVVDQVADARGGEFLNLDASDPLAQATGVVATFTDENLTTVRTIFGGVKSVEGEDNQLFLSVGAVQARPTEKNGQYFASAWDGQWYVMQYDEDEDPVWMPLAFENQYTDDTGQALTVYTAEVQFIRKVEDEVSTVGFFGDLVELFGDEEEPFPDDLAELEITFDANNNVVAHQVRPYLVIHENEADKRGHLAPGKETFDIQAGDEIRFLSTWLKFSPAGEIIGARFYPTTDGMLEVLQTPVFSFAAILLEDDEGDEMAPRYVMAAEDASGNITLTAPMDVK
;
A
#
# COMPACT_ATOMS: atom_id res chain seq x y z
N MET A 1 55.39 -10.63 24.93
CA MET A 1 55.94 -10.76 23.57
C MET A 1 56.29 -12.21 23.33
N ILE A 2 55.65 -12.77 22.29
CA ILE A 2 55.84 -14.12 21.72
C ILE A 2 55.49 -15.28 22.67
N PHE A 3 54.21 -15.44 22.97
CA PHE A 3 53.55 -16.77 23.05
C PHE A 3 52.02 -16.54 22.96
N TYR A 4 51.63 -15.71 22.00
CA TYR A 4 50.24 -15.39 21.65
C TYR A 4 49.97 -16.05 20.30
N GLN A 5 50.00 -17.40 20.23
CA GLN A 5 49.62 -18.11 19.00
C GLN A 5 49.28 -19.63 19.10
N GLU A 6 49.13 -20.26 20.28
CA GLU A 6 48.96 -21.74 20.28
C GLU A 6 47.98 -22.35 21.31
N LYS A 7 46.98 -21.61 21.82
CA LYS A 7 46.00 -22.19 22.76
C LYS A 7 44.53 -21.88 22.46
N LEU A 8 44.10 -22.14 21.22
CA LEU A 8 42.68 -22.27 20.87
C LEU A 8 42.37 -23.69 20.38
N LYS A 9 42.49 -24.68 21.29
CA LYS A 9 41.83 -25.99 21.14
C LYS A 9 41.31 -26.46 22.50
N ASN A 10 39.98 -26.58 22.56
CA ASN A 10 39.14 -27.29 23.53
C ASN A 10 38.78 -26.65 24.90
N LYS A 11 37.47 -26.34 24.99
CA LYS A 11 36.52 -26.28 26.13
C LYS A 11 36.22 -24.94 26.81
N LYS A 12 34.92 -24.60 26.73
CA LYS A 12 33.96 -24.02 27.71
C LYS A 12 34.47 -22.93 28.66
N MET A 13 33.79 -21.78 28.71
CA MET A 13 33.00 -21.31 29.88
C MET A 13 32.55 -19.83 29.80
N THR A 14 31.23 -19.65 30.00
CA THR A 14 30.52 -18.70 30.88
C THR A 14 30.91 -17.22 31.03
N ILE A 15 29.84 -16.43 30.95
CA ILE A 15 29.59 -15.04 31.38
C ILE A 15 29.90 -14.82 32.88
N PRO A 16 30.52 -13.68 33.27
CA PRO A 16 30.60 -13.28 34.67
C PRO A 16 29.50 -12.27 35.07
N TRP A 17 28.63 -12.68 35.99
CA TRP A 17 27.73 -11.83 36.77
C TRP A 17 28.47 -11.20 37.95
N ARG A 18 28.71 -9.87 37.91
CA ARG A 18 28.85 -8.90 39.02
C ARG A 18 29.75 -7.73 38.61
N VAL A 19 29.17 -6.55 38.31
CA VAL A 19 29.54 -5.25 38.89
C VAL A 19 28.35 -4.28 38.74
N TRP A 20 27.37 -4.38 39.64
CA TRP A 20 26.55 -3.21 40.01
C TRP A 20 26.67 -3.04 41.52
N THR A 21 27.49 -2.07 41.91
CA THR A 21 27.41 -1.34 43.18
C THR A 21 28.44 -0.22 43.12
N ARG A 22 28.00 1.00 42.77
CA ARG A 22 28.28 2.26 43.49
C ARG A 22 28.02 3.53 42.65
N LEU A 23 27.25 4.43 43.26
CA LEU A 23 27.37 5.91 43.26
C LEU A 23 26.95 6.62 41.97
N LEU A 24 25.90 7.45 41.95
CA LEU A 24 25.89 8.85 42.45
C LEU A 24 24.44 9.37 42.31
N LEU A 25 23.71 9.78 43.36
CA LEU A 25 23.74 11.11 44.03
C LEU A 25 23.74 12.31 43.05
N VAL A 26 22.55 12.88 42.91
CA VAL A 26 22.21 14.16 42.27
C VAL A 26 22.34 15.32 43.28
N ALA A 27 23.04 16.38 42.90
CA ALA A 27 22.94 17.79 43.36
C ALA A 27 24.21 18.52 42.86
N THR A 28 24.24 19.73 42.26
CA THR A 28 23.32 20.86 42.13
C THR A 28 23.94 21.87 41.15
N ALA A 29 23.07 22.59 40.41
CA ALA A 29 23.13 24.00 39.93
C ALA A 29 24.48 24.73 39.72
N PHE A 30 24.65 25.42 38.57
CA PHE A 30 24.50 26.90 38.48
C PHE A 30 24.61 27.43 37.02
N MET A 31 23.99 28.59 36.86
CA MET A 31 23.69 29.45 35.70
C MET A 31 24.88 29.86 34.81
N PHE A 32 24.58 30.20 33.54
CA PHE A 32 25.03 31.46 32.94
C PHE A 32 23.93 32.11 32.10
N ASN A 33 23.94 33.43 32.16
CA ASN A 33 22.92 34.41 31.78
C ASN A 33 23.49 35.25 30.62
N GLN A 34 22.71 35.53 29.56
CA GLN A 34 22.96 36.54 28.51
C GLN A 34 21.61 36.90 27.82
N PRO A 35 21.51 38.07 27.14
CA PRO A 35 20.60 39.14 27.51
C PRO A 35 19.23 39.16 26.80
N VAL A 36 18.28 39.82 27.46
CA VAL A 36 16.91 40.09 27.04
C VAL A 36 16.87 40.93 25.76
N GLN A 37 16.17 40.44 24.75
CA GLN A 37 15.79 41.17 23.54
C GLN A 37 14.30 40.90 23.25
N ALA A 38 13.50 41.98 23.29
CA ALA A 38 12.07 42.15 22.93
C ALA A 38 11.04 41.06 23.33
N GLU A 39 9.99 41.46 24.05
CA GLU A 39 8.86 40.63 24.48
C GLU A 39 8.22 39.87 23.29
N VAL A 40 8.26 38.54 23.36
CA VAL A 40 7.55 37.63 22.47
C VAL A 40 6.05 37.73 22.79
N CYS A 41 5.20 37.98 21.79
CA CYS A 41 3.74 37.96 21.97
C CYS A 41 3.33 36.61 22.58
N LEU A 42 2.56 36.67 23.68
CA LEU A 42 1.99 35.46 24.28
C LEU A 42 1.04 34.78 23.27
N PRO A 43 0.92 33.45 23.28
CA PRO A 43 -0.06 32.75 22.44
C PRO A 43 -1.50 33.08 22.90
N PRO A 44 -2.51 32.94 22.02
CA PRO A 44 -3.91 33.01 22.42
C PRO A 44 -4.22 32.00 23.54
N THR A 45 -4.97 32.45 24.55
CA THR A 45 -5.30 31.62 25.73
C THR A 45 -6.79 31.42 25.87
N VAL A 46 -7.15 30.27 26.43
CA VAL A 46 -8.51 29.91 26.80
C VAL A 46 -8.61 29.85 28.31
N ASP A 47 -9.58 30.53 28.90
CA ASP A 47 -9.84 30.44 30.34
C ASP A 47 -10.68 29.20 30.71
N GLU A 48 -10.85 28.93 32.01
CA GLU A 48 -11.66 27.81 32.51
C GLU A 48 -13.14 27.86 32.06
N GLY A 49 -13.61 29.01 31.55
CA GLY A 49 -14.94 29.22 30.98
C GLY A 49 -15.01 29.07 29.46
N LEU A 50 -13.92 28.62 28.81
CA LEU A 50 -13.75 28.55 27.35
C LEU A 50 -13.74 29.91 26.63
N ASN A 51 -13.55 31.01 27.36
CA ASN A 51 -13.41 32.33 26.76
C ASN A 51 -12.01 32.48 26.17
N LEU A 52 -11.94 33.08 24.98
CA LEU A 52 -10.73 33.20 24.20
C LEU A 52 -10.18 34.64 24.28
N ASP A 53 -8.95 34.75 24.77
CA ASP A 53 -8.16 35.98 24.74
C ASP A 53 -7.12 35.90 23.62
N ILE A 54 -7.25 36.77 22.62
CA ILE A 54 -6.41 36.82 21.43
C ILE A 54 -5.52 38.06 21.48
N PRO A 55 -4.20 37.92 21.65
CA PRO A 55 -3.29 39.06 21.81
C PRO A 55 -2.96 39.78 20.49
N CYS A 56 -3.25 39.16 19.34
CA CYS A 56 -3.07 39.78 18.03
C CYS A 56 -4.12 39.27 17.03
N VAL A 57 -4.93 40.18 16.51
CA VAL A 57 -5.81 40.00 15.36
C VAL A 57 -5.45 41.05 14.32
N GLY A 58 -5.12 40.61 13.10
CA GLY A 58 -4.84 41.51 11.98
C GLY A 58 -6.12 41.93 11.26
N VAL A 59 -6.39 43.24 11.19
CA VAL A 59 -7.53 43.80 10.44
C VAL A 59 -7.04 45.02 9.65
N ASP A 60 -7.16 44.97 8.32
CA ASP A 60 -6.81 46.07 7.40
C ASP A 60 -5.42 46.71 7.66
N GLY A 61 -4.42 45.88 7.97
CA GLY A 61 -3.05 46.32 8.24
C GLY A 61 -2.83 46.93 9.63
N GLN A 62 -3.81 46.90 10.52
CA GLN A 62 -3.70 47.28 11.94
C GLN A 62 -3.90 46.07 12.86
N GLN A 63 -3.40 46.14 14.10
CA GLN A 63 -3.43 45.04 15.06
C GLN A 63 -4.25 45.39 16.31
N TYR A 64 -5.04 44.41 16.73
CA TYR A 64 -5.88 44.51 17.92
C TYR A 64 -5.71 43.28 18.81
N THR A 65 -5.83 43.46 20.13
CA THR A 65 -6.18 42.36 21.03
C THR A 65 -7.69 42.18 20.98
N ALA A 66 -8.19 40.95 21.06
CA ALA A 66 -9.62 40.65 21.08
C ALA A 66 -9.96 39.67 22.20
N GLN A 67 -11.11 39.88 22.83
CA GLN A 67 -11.69 38.94 23.79
C GLN A 67 -13.01 38.41 23.22
N ILE A 68 -13.19 37.09 23.26
CA ILE A 68 -14.37 36.41 22.73
C ILE A 68 -14.89 35.44 23.78
N LEU A 69 -16.14 35.59 24.20
CA LEU A 69 -16.73 34.79 25.27
C LEU A 69 -17.42 33.56 24.71
N TYR A 70 -17.25 32.40 25.36
CA TYR A 70 -18.01 31.22 25.01
C TYR A 70 -19.40 31.23 25.64
N LYS A 71 -20.44 31.13 24.80
CA LYS A 71 -21.84 30.94 25.18
C LYS A 71 -22.44 29.84 24.31
N ALA A 72 -22.28 28.60 24.78
CA ALA A 72 -22.69 27.41 24.05
C ALA A 72 -24.08 27.56 23.36
N PRO A 73 -24.18 27.26 22.05
CA PRO A 73 -23.16 26.62 21.21
C PRO A 73 -22.21 27.58 20.47
N PHE A 74 -22.16 28.87 20.81
CA PHE A 74 -21.45 29.90 20.04
C PHE A 74 -20.35 30.62 20.84
N TRP A 75 -19.42 31.25 20.13
CA TRP A 75 -18.52 32.26 20.69
C TRP A 75 -19.04 33.65 20.32
N GLU A 76 -19.19 34.53 21.31
CA GLU A 76 -19.67 35.89 21.15
C GLU A 76 -18.54 36.90 21.35
N TYR A 77 -18.38 37.82 20.41
CA TYR A 77 -17.41 38.92 20.54
C TYR A 77 -17.70 39.76 21.80
N LEU A 78 -16.68 39.99 22.62
CA LEU A 78 -16.77 40.81 23.82
C LEU A 78 -16.16 42.20 23.63
N SER A 79 -14.86 42.26 23.33
CA SER A 79 -14.13 43.53 23.23
C SER A 79 -12.84 43.43 22.41
N HIS A 80 -12.29 44.57 22.02
CA HIS A 80 -10.95 44.67 21.44
C HIS A 80 -10.24 45.93 21.94
N ALA A 81 -8.91 45.93 21.88
CA ALA A 81 -8.08 47.12 22.10
C ALA A 81 -6.89 47.12 21.13
N PRO A 82 -6.23 48.26 20.87
CA PRO A 82 -5.00 48.28 20.07
C PRO A 82 -3.94 47.35 20.66
N SER A 83 -3.35 46.48 19.84
CA SER A 83 -2.27 45.59 20.31
C SER A 83 -0.94 46.32 20.38
N THR A 84 -0.12 45.98 21.37
CA THR A 84 1.25 46.51 21.55
C THR A 84 2.32 45.57 21.00
N CYS A 85 1.94 44.52 20.26
CA CYS A 85 2.83 43.51 19.67
C CYS A 85 3.64 44.05 18.47
N GLU A 86 4.93 43.68 18.35
CA GLU A 86 5.73 43.85 17.13
C GLU A 86 5.70 42.57 16.28
N TRP A 87 5.63 42.71 14.96
CA TRP A 87 5.16 41.68 14.01
C TRP A 87 5.99 40.40 13.93
N LYS A 88 5.32 39.24 14.10
CA LYS A 88 5.48 38.01 13.30
C LYS A 88 4.08 37.54 12.88
N VAL A 89 3.71 37.79 11.62
CA VAL A 89 2.33 37.64 11.11
C VAL A 89 1.84 36.19 11.22
N GLU A 90 2.74 35.22 11.11
CA GLU A 90 2.41 33.78 11.23
C GLU A 90 1.76 33.38 12.57
N ASN A 91 1.85 34.21 13.61
CA ASN A 91 1.32 33.91 14.94
C ASN A 91 0.09 34.73 15.33
N CYS A 92 -0.36 35.65 14.47
CA CYS A 92 -1.54 36.48 14.71
C CYS A 92 -2.80 35.80 14.15
N ALA A 93 -3.93 35.96 14.83
CA ALA A 93 -5.21 35.54 14.28
C ALA A 93 -5.57 36.38 13.04
N THR A 94 -6.13 35.71 12.04
CA THR A 94 -6.55 36.33 10.78
C THR A 94 -8.07 36.33 10.69
N LEU A 95 -8.61 37.47 10.26
CA LEU A 95 -10.03 37.64 9.97
C LEU A 95 -10.18 37.72 8.45
N THR A 96 -10.98 36.82 7.87
CA THR A 96 -11.23 36.84 6.42
C THR A 96 -12.20 37.97 6.05
N SER A 97 -12.34 38.23 4.74
CA SER A 97 -13.36 39.14 4.22
C SER A 97 -14.80 38.67 4.50
N THR A 98 -15.00 37.39 4.82
CA THR A 98 -16.28 36.80 5.26
C THR A 98 -16.46 36.83 6.78
N MET A 99 -15.55 37.49 7.52
CA MET A 99 -15.49 37.56 8.98
C MET A 99 -15.23 36.21 9.68
N ASP A 100 -14.79 35.19 8.95
CA ASP A 100 -14.32 33.95 9.55
C ASP A 100 -13.00 34.22 10.28
N LEU A 101 -12.86 33.70 11.49
CA LEU A 101 -11.73 33.96 12.36
C LEU A 101 -10.86 32.70 12.49
N THR A 102 -9.61 32.80 12.05
CA THR A 102 -8.61 31.74 12.21
C THR A 102 -7.61 32.16 13.28
N VAL A 103 -7.51 31.36 14.35
CA VAL A 103 -6.67 31.64 15.51
C VAL A 103 -5.53 30.61 15.55
N PRO A 104 -4.29 30.99 15.16
CA PRO A 104 -3.14 30.09 15.22
C PRO A 104 -2.59 29.98 16.64
N ASN A 105 -1.90 28.87 16.94
CA ASN A 105 -1.26 28.58 18.21
C ASN A 105 -2.18 28.68 19.46
N PHE A 106 -3.44 28.30 19.29
CA PHE A 106 -4.44 28.17 20.34
C PHE A 106 -4.05 27.05 21.29
N ALA A 107 -3.76 27.38 22.55
CA ALA A 107 -3.35 26.40 23.56
C ALA A 107 -4.57 25.86 24.33
N LEU A 108 -4.90 24.58 24.13
CA LEU A 108 -5.88 23.84 24.94
C LEU A 108 -5.19 22.58 25.48
N ASP A 109 -5.26 22.34 26.79
CA ASP A 109 -4.63 21.20 27.47
C ASP A 109 -3.12 21.01 27.20
N GLY A 110 -2.40 22.11 26.94
CA GLY A 110 -0.95 22.10 26.72
C GLY A 110 -0.51 21.81 25.28
N LEU A 111 -1.44 21.70 24.33
CA LEU A 111 -1.18 21.51 22.90
C LEU A 111 -1.49 22.79 22.11
N SER A 112 -0.60 23.17 21.19
CA SER A 112 -0.77 24.33 20.30
C SER A 112 -1.54 23.94 19.04
N GLN A 113 -2.67 24.60 18.75
CA GLN A 113 -3.61 24.23 17.67
C GLN A 113 -3.98 25.44 16.80
N ILE A 114 -4.61 25.21 15.63
CA ILE A 114 -5.28 26.28 14.86
C ILE A 114 -6.79 26.11 15.01
N ALA A 115 -7.47 27.13 15.54
CA ALA A 115 -8.93 27.14 15.65
C ALA A 115 -9.55 27.94 14.50
N VAL A 116 -10.50 27.35 13.77
CA VAL A 116 -11.30 28.04 12.74
C VAL A 116 -12.72 28.24 13.24
N LEU A 117 -13.12 29.51 13.32
CA LEU A 117 -14.41 29.96 13.80
C LEU A 117 -15.18 30.56 12.62
N LYS A 118 -16.30 29.92 12.24
CA LYS A 118 -17.17 30.35 11.14
C LYS A 118 -18.13 31.43 11.60
N PHE A 119 -18.18 32.57 10.90
CA PHE A 119 -19.07 33.67 11.23
C PHE A 119 -20.52 33.33 10.88
N ASP A 120 -21.44 33.50 11.83
CA ASP A 120 -22.88 33.37 11.58
C ASP A 120 -23.45 34.69 11.07
N ALA A 121 -23.64 34.78 9.74
CA ALA A 121 -24.12 35.97 9.07
C ALA A 121 -25.63 36.26 9.28
N ASN A 122 -26.38 35.40 9.99
CA ASN A 122 -27.83 35.52 10.13
C ASN A 122 -28.30 36.41 11.28
N GLU A 123 -27.41 36.86 12.18
CA GLU A 123 -27.77 37.71 13.32
C GLU A 123 -26.91 38.98 13.43
N SER A 124 -27.53 40.12 13.73
CA SER A 124 -26.92 41.44 13.57
C SER A 124 -26.22 42.04 14.82
N ALA A 125 -26.16 41.33 15.96
CA ALA A 125 -25.28 41.59 17.12
C ALA A 125 -25.66 40.74 18.36
N PRO A 126 -24.71 40.33 19.23
CA PRO A 126 -23.26 40.45 19.05
C PRO A 126 -22.75 39.53 17.94
N LEU A 127 -21.55 39.82 17.40
CA LEU A 127 -20.92 38.95 16.39
C LEU A 127 -20.73 37.55 16.98
N ARG A 128 -21.15 36.54 16.22
CA ARG A 128 -21.16 35.13 16.64
C ARG A 128 -20.35 34.27 15.70
N TRP A 129 -19.64 33.32 16.29
CA TRP A 129 -19.00 32.25 15.55
C TRP A 129 -19.40 30.88 16.06
N THR A 130 -19.52 29.93 15.13
CA THR A 130 -19.63 28.49 15.40
C THR A 130 -18.29 27.83 15.17
N TYR A 131 -17.91 26.93 16.08
CA TYR A 131 -16.74 26.09 15.91
C TYR A 131 -16.96 25.08 14.79
N GLN A 132 -16.06 25.05 13.81
CA GLN A 132 -16.02 24.02 12.79
C GLN A 132 -14.82 23.11 13.08
N LYS A 133 -15.07 21.80 13.16
CA LYS A 133 -14.13 20.78 13.69
C LYS A 133 -12.78 20.76 12.97
N HIS A 134 -11.78 20.39 13.76
CA HIS A 134 -10.34 20.22 13.54
C HIS A 134 -9.93 19.09 12.57
N PHE A 135 -8.75 19.26 11.94
CA PHE A 135 -7.82 18.19 11.62
C PHE A 135 -6.43 18.56 12.19
N GLU A 136 -5.78 17.62 12.87
CA GLU A 136 -4.58 17.83 13.68
C GLU A 136 -3.39 18.30 12.84
N ASN A 137 -2.56 19.17 13.43
CA ASN A 137 -1.21 19.44 12.99
C ASN A 137 -0.33 19.24 14.24
N ARG A 138 0.12 18.01 14.50
CA ARG A 138 1.06 17.77 15.60
C ARG A 138 2.46 18.16 15.12
N ALA A 139 2.99 19.24 15.68
CA ALA A 139 4.40 19.55 15.53
C ALA A 139 5.22 18.41 16.17
N GLY A 140 5.77 17.55 15.31
CA GLY A 140 6.59 16.41 15.73
C GLY A 140 5.98 15.02 15.47
N GLU A 141 4.86 14.90 14.77
CA GLU A 141 4.34 13.58 14.35
C GLU A 141 4.47 13.30 12.86
N SER A 142 4.82 12.04 12.61
CA SER A 142 5.07 11.36 11.34
C SER A 142 3.82 11.16 10.48
N ASN A 143 3.94 11.46 9.18
CA ASN A 143 3.15 10.97 8.04
C ASN A 143 1.59 11.09 8.11
N GLY A 144 1.00 11.77 7.12
CA GLY A 144 -0.40 12.20 7.08
C GLY A 144 -0.55 13.68 6.71
N PHE A 145 -1.14 13.92 5.52
CA PHE A 145 -1.79 15.13 4.99
C PHE A 145 -1.28 16.55 5.31
N SER A 146 -1.13 17.36 4.26
CA SER A 146 -0.97 18.81 4.36
C SER A 146 -2.27 19.52 3.99
N TYR A 147 -2.92 20.19 4.94
CA TYR A 147 -4.10 21.04 4.67
C TYR A 147 -3.76 22.40 4.04
N ASN A 148 -2.55 22.55 3.51
CA ASN A 148 -2.09 23.80 2.94
C ASN A 148 -2.52 23.89 1.47
N HIS A 149 -3.81 24.16 1.24
CA HIS A 149 -4.42 24.41 -0.08
C HIS A 149 -4.03 25.78 -0.64
N GLY A 150 -2.78 26.23 -0.44
CA GLY A 150 -2.32 27.58 -0.74
C GLY A 150 -2.79 28.06 -2.11
N THR A 151 -3.14 29.34 -2.23
CA THR A 151 -3.65 29.89 -3.49
C THR A 151 -2.57 29.79 -4.57
N LEU A 152 -2.80 28.94 -5.58
CA LEU A 152 -1.89 28.78 -6.71
C LEU A 152 -1.96 29.99 -7.63
N ALA A 153 -0.81 30.59 -7.94
CA ALA A 153 -0.72 31.64 -8.94
C ALA A 153 -1.08 31.07 -10.34
N PRO A 154 -1.66 31.86 -11.25
CA PRO A 154 -1.95 31.39 -12.61
C PRO A 154 -0.70 30.93 -13.37
N ALA A 155 -0.80 29.83 -14.11
CA ALA A 155 0.25 29.39 -15.03
C ALA A 155 0.48 30.37 -16.19
N LYS A 156 1.71 30.42 -16.72
CA LYS A 156 2.02 31.24 -17.89
C LYS A 156 1.36 30.63 -19.13
N PRO A 157 0.63 31.42 -19.95
CA PRO A 157 0.09 30.92 -21.21
C PRO A 157 1.22 30.52 -22.16
N THR A 158 1.00 29.48 -22.96
CA THR A 158 1.94 29.05 -23.99
C THR A 158 1.60 29.70 -25.33
N THR A 159 2.64 29.90 -26.16
CA THR A 159 2.47 30.35 -27.55
C THR A 159 2.51 29.20 -28.55
N GLU A 160 2.48 27.95 -28.07
CA GLU A 160 2.57 26.78 -28.93
C GLU A 160 1.28 26.63 -29.75
N GLU A 161 1.42 26.51 -31.07
CA GLU A 161 0.31 26.14 -31.94
C GLU A 161 0.13 24.62 -31.91
N VAL A 162 -1.04 24.16 -31.48
CA VAL A 162 -1.31 22.74 -31.19
C VAL A 162 -2.45 22.16 -32.03
N SER A 163 -3.02 22.94 -32.95
CA SER A 163 -4.13 22.48 -33.78
C SER A 163 -3.63 21.38 -34.73
N GLY A 164 -4.26 20.21 -34.69
CA GLY A 164 -3.83 19.06 -35.51
C GLY A 164 -2.61 18.32 -34.97
N LYS A 165 -2.13 18.65 -33.77
CA LYS A 165 -1.16 17.84 -33.01
C LYS A 165 -1.86 16.88 -32.07
N LYS A 166 -1.19 15.77 -31.74
CA LYS A 166 -1.49 14.96 -30.56
C LYS A 166 -0.98 15.66 -29.30
N LEU A 167 -1.66 15.50 -28.18
CA LEU A 167 -1.14 15.90 -26.86
C LEU A 167 -0.79 14.66 -26.05
N LEU A 168 0.41 14.64 -25.47
CA LEU A 168 0.80 13.77 -24.37
C LEU A 168 1.09 14.65 -23.14
N ALA A 169 0.17 14.63 -22.17
CA ALA A 169 0.31 15.32 -20.90
C ALA A 169 0.61 14.32 -19.79
N ILE A 170 1.52 14.67 -18.88
CA ILE A 170 1.90 13.81 -17.76
C ILE A 170 1.76 14.60 -16.45
N TYR A 171 1.01 14.07 -15.49
CA TYR A 171 0.99 14.55 -14.11
C TYR A 171 1.80 13.59 -13.26
N MET A 172 3.00 14.01 -12.84
CA MET A 172 4.05 13.18 -12.24
C MET A 172 4.28 13.61 -10.79
N VAL A 173 3.51 13.03 -9.87
CA VAL A 173 3.74 13.23 -8.42
C VAL A 173 4.97 12.41 -8.05
N GLY A 174 6.12 13.02 -7.79
CA GLY A 174 7.41 12.33 -7.65
C GLY A 174 7.50 11.34 -6.49
N SER A 175 6.91 11.64 -5.34
CA SER A 175 6.89 10.81 -4.12
C SER A 175 8.29 10.38 -3.63
N ASP A 176 8.34 9.32 -2.83
CA ASP A 176 9.53 8.54 -2.54
C ASP A 176 10.13 7.81 -3.77
N LEU A 177 9.35 7.49 -4.81
CA LEU A 177 9.90 6.92 -6.06
C LEU A 177 10.97 7.81 -6.71
N GLU A 178 10.73 9.11 -6.79
CA GLU A 178 11.76 10.05 -7.22
C GLU A 178 12.71 10.40 -6.08
N GLY A 179 12.17 10.66 -4.88
CA GLY A 179 12.94 11.10 -3.72
C GLY A 179 14.09 10.16 -3.37
N ARG A 180 13.82 8.85 -3.40
CA ARG A 180 14.75 7.78 -3.02
C ARG A 180 15.36 7.07 -4.23
N TYR A 181 14.55 6.74 -5.24
CA TYR A 181 14.96 5.83 -6.31
C TYR A 181 15.20 6.51 -7.68
N LYS A 182 14.94 7.83 -7.78
CA LYS A 182 15.14 8.63 -9.01
C LYS A 182 14.37 8.09 -10.23
N LEU A 183 13.21 7.47 -9.99
CA LEU A 183 12.44 6.79 -11.05
C LEU A 183 11.74 7.78 -11.98
N GLY A 184 11.18 8.88 -11.45
CA GLY A 184 10.67 9.96 -12.30
C GLY A 184 11.77 10.54 -13.20
N THR A 185 12.98 10.73 -12.67
CA THR A 185 14.16 11.14 -13.42
C THR A 185 14.53 10.12 -14.52
N LYS A 186 14.42 8.82 -14.24
CA LYS A 186 14.66 7.75 -15.24
C LYS A 186 13.62 7.81 -16.36
N ASP A 187 12.36 7.99 -16.01
CA ASP A 187 11.24 8.04 -16.95
C ASP A 187 11.29 9.30 -17.83
N LEU A 188 11.70 10.45 -17.28
CA LEU A 188 11.98 11.64 -18.08
C LEU A 188 13.12 11.42 -19.07
N LYS A 189 14.15 10.65 -18.70
CA LYS A 189 15.23 10.28 -19.65
C LYS A 189 14.75 9.32 -20.73
N GLU A 190 13.86 8.38 -20.41
CA GLU A 190 13.19 7.50 -21.38
C GLU A 190 12.33 8.31 -22.36
N LEU A 191 11.50 9.22 -21.83
CA LEU A 191 10.69 10.14 -22.62
C LEU A 191 11.55 10.98 -23.58
N ILE A 192 12.69 11.50 -23.12
CA ILE A 192 13.66 12.23 -23.97
C ILE A 192 14.19 11.34 -25.09
N ARG A 193 14.58 10.09 -24.81
CA ARG A 193 15.08 9.16 -25.84
C ARG A 193 14.01 8.87 -26.87
N GLY A 194 12.80 8.53 -26.44
CA GLY A 194 11.67 8.27 -27.33
C GLY A 194 11.29 9.48 -28.18
N TYR A 195 11.22 10.67 -27.57
CA TYR A 195 10.98 11.92 -28.30
C TYR A 195 12.06 12.19 -29.35
N ASN A 196 13.34 12.01 -29.01
CA ASN A 196 14.44 12.21 -29.93
C ASN A 196 14.42 11.23 -31.11
N ALA A 197 13.92 10.01 -30.90
CA ALA A 197 13.73 9.00 -31.94
C ALA A 197 12.55 9.30 -32.89
N LEU A 198 11.61 10.19 -32.51
CA LEU A 198 10.48 10.54 -33.37
C LEU A 198 10.94 11.19 -34.68
N THR A 199 10.40 10.68 -35.78
CA THR A 199 10.62 11.23 -37.14
C THR A 199 9.83 12.52 -37.38
N ASN A 200 8.65 12.66 -36.77
CA ASN A 200 7.79 13.84 -36.89
C ASN A 200 7.47 14.42 -35.50
N LYS A 201 8.43 15.14 -34.92
CA LYS A 201 8.28 15.82 -33.62
C LYS A 201 7.21 16.92 -33.64
N GLU A 202 6.92 17.50 -34.80
CA GLU A 202 5.92 18.57 -34.93
C GLU A 202 4.47 18.06 -34.82
N ALA A 203 4.24 16.74 -34.93
CA ALA A 203 2.91 16.14 -34.82
C ALA A 203 2.45 15.91 -33.37
N ILE A 204 3.32 16.13 -32.37
CA ILE A 204 3.03 15.89 -30.96
C ILE A 204 3.48 17.05 -30.09
N ALA A 205 2.62 17.48 -29.18
CA ALA A 205 2.94 18.35 -28.06
C ALA A 205 3.09 17.50 -26.80
N VAL A 206 4.15 17.75 -26.02
CA VAL A 206 4.39 17.05 -24.75
C VAL A 206 4.55 18.08 -23.64
N VAL A 207 3.82 17.86 -22.54
CA VAL A 207 3.88 18.70 -21.34
C VAL A 207 3.85 17.85 -20.08
N VAL A 208 4.74 18.15 -19.15
CA VAL A 208 4.89 17.41 -17.90
C VAL A 208 4.68 18.36 -16.72
N ALA A 209 3.74 18.03 -15.86
CA ALA A 209 3.68 18.55 -14.50
C ALA A 209 4.45 17.62 -13.57
N PHE A 210 5.50 18.07 -12.89
CA PHE A 210 6.30 17.24 -11.99
C PHE A 210 6.72 17.98 -10.72
N GLY A 211 6.91 17.22 -9.63
CA GLY A 211 7.09 17.78 -8.29
C GLY A 211 6.85 16.73 -7.20
N GLY A 212 6.45 17.15 -6.00
CA GLY A 212 5.99 16.25 -4.92
C GLY A 212 7.01 15.23 -4.39
N ALA A 213 8.32 15.48 -4.55
CA ALA A 213 9.40 14.62 -4.06
C ALA A 213 10.45 15.44 -3.29
N LYS A 214 11.22 14.83 -2.38
CA LYS A 214 12.25 15.55 -1.59
C LYS A 214 13.22 16.37 -2.46
N ASN A 215 13.61 15.85 -3.63
CA ASN A 215 14.45 16.56 -4.60
C ASN A 215 13.69 17.31 -5.69
N TRP A 216 12.36 17.16 -5.77
CA TRP A 216 11.47 17.96 -6.64
C TRP A 216 10.42 18.67 -5.79
N PRO A 217 10.79 19.76 -5.08
CA PRO A 217 9.85 20.46 -4.21
C PRO A 217 8.72 21.11 -5.00
N GLY A 218 7.50 21.06 -4.47
CA GLY A 218 6.34 21.77 -5.02
C GLY A 218 5.85 21.18 -6.33
N MET A 219 5.50 22.02 -7.30
CA MET A 219 5.02 21.62 -8.63
C MET A 219 5.57 22.52 -9.74
N ARG A 220 5.98 21.93 -10.86
CA ARG A 220 6.44 22.63 -12.08
C ARG A 220 5.72 22.11 -13.32
N TYR A 221 5.53 22.97 -14.32
CA TYR A 221 5.09 22.55 -15.67
C TYR A 221 6.20 22.80 -16.67
N ALA A 222 6.55 21.80 -17.48
CA ALA A 222 7.57 21.89 -18.50
C ALA A 222 7.08 21.34 -19.84
N SER A 223 7.30 22.10 -20.91
CA SER A 223 7.21 21.58 -22.27
C SER A 223 8.38 20.62 -22.57
N MET A 224 8.28 19.83 -23.63
CA MET A 224 9.40 18.97 -24.08
C MET A 224 10.71 19.75 -24.27
N ALA A 225 10.65 20.98 -24.78
CA ALA A 225 11.83 21.82 -24.99
C ALA A 225 12.51 22.20 -23.65
N GLN A 226 11.71 22.46 -22.61
CA GLN A 226 12.23 22.74 -21.27
C GLN A 226 12.74 21.49 -20.58
N ILE A 227 12.07 20.34 -20.74
CA ILE A 227 12.58 19.05 -20.24
C ILE A 227 13.95 18.71 -20.88
N LEU A 228 14.12 18.95 -22.18
CA LEU A 228 15.40 18.78 -22.85
C LEU A 228 16.48 19.73 -22.33
N ALA A 229 16.12 20.99 -22.06
CA ALA A 229 17.04 21.98 -21.49
C ALA A 229 17.47 21.60 -20.07
N ASP A 230 16.50 21.27 -19.20
CA ASP A 230 16.71 20.85 -17.81
C ASP A 230 17.61 19.61 -17.74
N SER A 231 17.46 18.67 -18.68
CA SER A 231 18.28 17.44 -18.72
C SER A 231 19.78 17.64 -19.00
N ALA A 232 20.24 18.85 -19.33
CA ALA A 232 21.61 19.10 -19.80
C ALA A 232 22.69 18.74 -18.78
N ASP A 233 22.41 18.81 -17.48
CA ASP A 233 23.32 18.43 -16.39
C ASP A 233 22.95 17.09 -15.74
N ASN A 234 22.05 16.32 -16.37
CA ASN A 234 21.44 15.08 -15.88
C ASN A 234 20.62 15.21 -14.59
N LYS A 235 20.22 16.42 -14.21
CA LYS A 235 19.26 16.69 -13.14
C LYS A 235 17.98 17.24 -13.75
N PHE A 236 16.91 17.22 -12.96
CA PHE A 236 15.62 17.78 -13.36
C PHE A 236 15.08 18.60 -12.18
N GLY A 237 14.35 19.67 -12.48
CA GLY A 237 13.74 20.54 -11.48
C GLY A 237 14.68 21.61 -10.91
N ASN A 238 15.90 21.73 -11.45
CA ASN A 238 16.95 22.63 -10.95
C ASN A 238 17.28 23.81 -11.88
N GLU A 239 16.60 23.93 -13.02
CA GLU A 239 16.72 25.12 -13.87
C GLU A 239 16.25 26.38 -13.16
N THR A 240 16.90 27.49 -13.46
CA THR A 240 16.65 28.79 -12.82
C THR A 240 16.33 29.88 -13.84
N GLY A 241 15.56 30.88 -13.41
CA GLY A 241 15.11 31.97 -14.27
C GLY A 241 13.65 31.84 -14.65
N ASP A 242 13.06 32.95 -15.11
CA ASP A 242 11.61 33.04 -15.29
C ASP A 242 11.10 32.07 -16.37
N ASP A 243 11.88 31.77 -17.40
CA ASP A 243 11.45 30.94 -18.53
C ASP A 243 11.88 29.46 -18.40
N ALA A 244 12.49 29.09 -17.28
CA ALA A 244 12.90 27.71 -16.99
C ALA A 244 11.73 26.73 -17.08
N TYR A 245 10.56 27.14 -16.56
CA TYR A 245 9.33 26.36 -16.54
C TYR A 245 8.13 27.21 -16.96
N LEU A 246 7.10 26.58 -17.53
CA LEU A 246 5.81 27.23 -17.82
C LEU A 246 5.08 27.62 -16.53
N TYR A 247 5.36 26.88 -15.46
CA TYR A 247 4.87 27.12 -14.12
C TYR A 247 5.87 26.57 -13.11
N ASN A 248 6.02 27.23 -11.97
CA ASN A 248 6.85 26.77 -10.87
C ASN A 248 6.32 27.34 -9.55
N GLU A 249 5.75 26.49 -8.71
CA GLU A 249 5.28 26.84 -7.36
C GLU A 249 5.91 25.86 -6.35
N PRO A 250 7.00 26.26 -5.67
CA PRO A 250 7.71 25.40 -4.72
C PRO A 250 6.90 24.96 -3.50
N ARG A 251 5.73 25.58 -3.24
CA ARG A 251 4.83 25.23 -2.13
C ARG A 251 3.57 24.49 -2.57
N ALA A 252 3.43 24.18 -3.86
CA ALA A 252 2.26 23.46 -4.33
C ALA A 252 2.23 22.04 -3.75
N VAL A 253 1.04 21.59 -3.36
CA VAL A 253 0.79 20.24 -2.88
C VAL A 253 0.24 19.43 -4.04
N MET A 254 1.04 18.53 -4.62
CA MET A 254 0.60 17.76 -5.80
C MET A 254 -0.38 16.63 -5.44
N GLY A 255 -0.47 16.26 -4.17
CA GLY A 255 -1.50 15.36 -3.65
C GLY A 255 -2.87 16.03 -3.47
N ASP A 256 -2.98 17.34 -3.68
CA ASP A 256 -4.19 18.12 -3.44
C ASP A 256 -5.00 18.38 -4.71
N LYS A 257 -6.33 18.36 -4.57
CA LYS A 257 -7.29 18.66 -5.64
C LYS A 257 -6.96 19.94 -6.40
N SER A 258 -6.53 21.02 -5.71
CA SER A 258 -6.29 22.31 -6.36
C SER A 258 -5.12 22.27 -7.34
N ALA A 259 -4.08 21.48 -7.07
CA ALA A 259 -2.93 21.34 -7.94
C ALA A 259 -3.28 20.62 -9.25
N LEU A 260 -4.05 19.53 -9.17
CA LEU A 260 -4.54 18.84 -10.35
C LEU A 260 -5.53 19.72 -11.14
N THR A 261 -6.47 20.38 -10.46
CA THR A 261 -7.43 21.32 -11.09
C THR A 261 -6.68 22.41 -11.88
N HIS A 262 -5.64 22.97 -11.29
CA HIS A 262 -4.83 24.02 -11.91
C HIS A 262 -4.10 23.51 -13.15
N PHE A 263 -3.52 22.30 -13.10
CA PHE A 263 -2.86 21.72 -14.27
C PHE A 263 -3.85 21.39 -15.39
N LEU A 264 -5.00 20.80 -15.06
CA LEU A 264 -6.05 20.48 -16.02
C LEU A 264 -6.60 21.74 -16.70
N THR A 265 -6.85 22.80 -15.94
CA THR A 265 -7.26 24.11 -16.47
C THR A 265 -6.21 24.65 -17.44
N PHE A 266 -4.93 24.57 -17.06
CA PHE A 266 -3.83 24.95 -17.93
C PHE A 266 -3.79 24.13 -19.23
N LEU A 267 -4.02 22.82 -19.17
CA LEU A 267 -4.13 21.96 -20.35
C LEU A 267 -5.30 22.36 -21.24
N GLN A 268 -6.47 22.63 -20.67
CA GLN A 268 -7.64 23.05 -21.43
C GLN A 268 -7.38 24.38 -22.16
N ASP A 269 -6.83 25.37 -21.46
CA ASP A 269 -6.61 26.72 -22.00
C ASP A 269 -5.56 26.76 -23.10
N ASN A 270 -4.52 25.93 -23.00
CA ASN A 270 -3.35 26.01 -23.90
C ASN A 270 -3.26 24.86 -24.89
N TYR A 271 -3.78 23.69 -24.52
CA TYR A 271 -3.65 22.45 -25.28
C TYR A 271 -5.01 21.86 -25.72
N GLY A 272 -6.14 22.50 -25.40
CA GLY A 272 -7.49 21.99 -25.71
C GLY A 272 -7.81 21.83 -27.21
N LYS A 273 -7.00 22.41 -28.10
CA LYS A 273 -7.14 22.24 -29.57
C LYS A 273 -6.34 21.06 -30.14
N ALA A 274 -5.50 20.41 -29.33
CA ALA A 274 -4.85 19.17 -29.72
C ALA A 274 -5.87 18.03 -29.78
N ASN A 275 -5.65 17.07 -30.68
CA ASN A 275 -6.50 15.90 -30.85
C ASN A 275 -5.73 14.77 -31.56
N PRO A 276 -5.65 13.55 -30.99
CA PRO A 276 -6.10 13.15 -29.65
C PRO A 276 -5.31 13.77 -28.49
N ARG A 277 -5.92 13.76 -27.30
CA ARG A 277 -5.35 14.17 -26.02
C ARG A 277 -5.24 12.98 -25.07
N PHE A 278 -4.00 12.69 -24.67
CA PHE A 278 -3.66 11.64 -23.72
C PHE A 278 -3.09 12.27 -22.45
N LEU A 279 -3.75 12.07 -21.32
CA LEU A 279 -3.24 12.44 -19.99
C LEU A 279 -2.82 11.18 -19.24
N VAL A 280 -1.59 11.16 -18.74
CA VAL A 280 -1.08 10.09 -17.88
C VAL A 280 -0.87 10.63 -16.47
N LEU A 281 -1.42 9.93 -15.49
CA LEU A 281 -1.20 10.16 -14.06
C LEU A 281 -0.13 9.16 -13.59
N TRP A 282 1.07 9.65 -13.33
CA TRP A 282 2.21 8.85 -12.90
C TRP A 282 2.40 8.93 -11.40
N ASN A 283 2.42 7.75 -10.78
CA ASN A 283 3.07 7.34 -9.52
C ASN A 283 2.21 6.36 -8.70
N HIS A 284 2.17 6.44 -7.36
CA HIS A 284 1.55 5.44 -6.51
C HIS A 284 0.05 5.44 -6.76
N GLY A 285 -0.49 4.25 -6.93
CA GLY A 285 -1.92 4.02 -7.01
C GLY A 285 -2.31 3.04 -5.92
N ASN A 286 -3.56 3.13 -5.48
CA ASN A 286 -4.08 2.29 -4.42
C ASN A 286 -5.55 1.94 -4.68
N GLY A 287 -5.91 1.85 -5.97
CA GLY A 287 -7.26 1.56 -6.44
C GLY A 287 -8.26 2.58 -5.92
N PHE A 288 -9.30 2.09 -5.25
CA PHE A 288 -10.35 2.94 -4.67
C PHE A 288 -9.86 3.93 -3.60
N LEU A 289 -8.63 3.77 -3.09
CA LEU A 289 -8.02 4.64 -2.11
C LEU A 289 -7.30 5.85 -2.74
N GLY A 290 -7.23 5.90 -4.07
CA GLY A 290 -6.74 7.06 -4.81
C GLY A 290 -5.32 6.91 -5.37
N TYR A 291 -4.71 8.05 -5.67
CA TYR A 291 -3.53 8.18 -6.51
C TYR A 291 -2.58 9.30 -6.04
N GLY A 292 -1.29 9.15 -6.33
CA GLY A 292 -0.30 10.22 -6.35
C GLY A 292 0.11 10.72 -4.96
N LYS A 293 1.11 10.08 -4.35
CA LYS A 293 1.59 10.41 -3.00
C LYS A 293 2.68 11.50 -3.01
N ASP A 294 2.38 12.68 -2.49
CA ASP A 294 3.28 13.82 -2.38
C ASP A 294 4.16 13.71 -1.13
N GLN A 295 5.44 13.39 -1.33
CA GLN A 295 6.42 13.26 -0.26
C GLN A 295 6.78 14.61 0.39
N ASN A 296 6.56 15.75 -0.28
CA ASN A 296 6.76 17.07 0.33
C ASN A 296 5.70 17.38 1.39
N ASN A 297 4.59 16.64 1.38
CA ASN A 297 3.40 16.91 2.16
C ASN A 297 2.91 15.65 2.87
N ASN A 298 3.80 14.98 3.60
CA ASN A 298 3.48 13.83 4.44
C ASN A 298 2.82 12.65 3.70
N MET A 299 3.20 12.42 2.44
CA MET A 299 2.62 11.40 1.56
C MET A 299 1.12 11.59 1.32
N ASP A 300 0.65 12.84 1.33
CA ASP A 300 -0.70 13.22 0.90
C ASP A 300 -0.96 12.78 -0.54
N GLY A 301 -2.16 12.28 -0.85
CA GLY A 301 -2.50 11.92 -2.21
C GLY A 301 -3.99 12.06 -2.51
N LEU A 302 -4.29 12.16 -3.80
CA LEU A 302 -5.62 12.43 -4.33
C LEU A 302 -6.55 11.22 -4.13
N SER A 303 -7.60 11.40 -3.35
CA SER A 303 -8.72 10.47 -3.28
C SER A 303 -9.49 10.40 -4.60
N LEU A 304 -10.37 9.39 -4.78
CA LEU A 304 -11.22 9.32 -5.97
C LEU A 304 -12.19 10.51 -6.04
N THR A 305 -12.68 10.98 -4.89
CA THR A 305 -13.49 12.20 -4.82
C THR A 305 -12.71 13.41 -5.31
N GLU A 306 -11.49 13.63 -4.83
CA GLU A 306 -10.67 14.76 -5.26
C GLU A 306 -10.29 14.69 -6.73
N LEU A 307 -10.03 13.49 -7.26
CA LEU A 307 -9.85 13.29 -8.71
C LEU A 307 -11.11 13.73 -9.47
N HIS A 308 -12.29 13.22 -9.11
CA HIS A 308 -13.56 13.58 -9.77
C HIS A 308 -13.81 15.09 -9.73
N GLU A 309 -13.64 15.69 -8.56
CA GLU A 309 -13.85 17.11 -8.38
C GLU A 309 -12.81 17.95 -9.14
N ALA A 310 -11.53 17.55 -9.16
CA ALA A 310 -10.51 18.27 -9.91
C ALA A 310 -10.79 18.29 -11.42
N PHE A 311 -11.20 17.15 -11.98
CA PHE A 311 -11.61 17.10 -13.38
C PHE A 311 -12.86 17.93 -13.64
N THR A 312 -13.86 17.86 -12.76
CA THR A 312 -15.12 18.62 -12.89
C THR A 312 -14.87 20.12 -12.80
N ASP A 313 -14.15 20.59 -11.78
CA ASP A 313 -13.89 21.99 -11.51
C ASP A 313 -12.98 22.65 -12.57
N SER A 314 -12.10 21.86 -13.19
CA SER A 314 -11.25 22.36 -14.28
C SER A 314 -12.04 22.74 -15.55
N GLY A 315 -13.26 22.22 -15.72
CA GLY A 315 -14.06 22.41 -16.94
C GLY A 315 -13.41 21.82 -18.20
N THR A 316 -12.42 20.94 -18.05
CA THR A 316 -11.69 20.34 -19.17
C THR A 316 -12.61 19.43 -19.98
N GLU A 317 -12.58 19.57 -21.30
CA GLU A 317 -13.29 18.65 -22.19
C GLU A 317 -12.75 17.23 -22.04
N LYS A 318 -13.55 16.19 -22.31
CA LYS A 318 -13.10 14.79 -22.22
C LYS A 318 -11.77 14.55 -22.94
N PHE A 319 -10.82 13.96 -22.24
CA PHE A 319 -9.62 13.41 -22.87
C PHE A 319 -9.98 12.22 -23.75
N ASP A 320 -9.20 11.98 -24.80
CA ASP A 320 -9.40 10.80 -25.62
C ASP A 320 -8.94 9.55 -24.86
N LEU A 321 -7.83 9.64 -24.14
CA LEU A 321 -7.30 8.59 -23.28
C LEU A 321 -6.83 9.19 -21.95
N ILE A 322 -7.19 8.55 -20.83
CA ILE A 322 -6.52 8.75 -19.54
C ILE A 322 -5.79 7.46 -19.19
N GLY A 323 -4.52 7.60 -18.82
CA GLY A 323 -3.67 6.51 -18.38
C GLY A 323 -3.30 6.68 -16.91
N PHE A 324 -3.24 5.58 -16.17
CA PHE A 324 -2.60 5.54 -14.86
C PHE A 324 -1.37 4.67 -14.97
N ASP A 325 -0.19 5.30 -14.94
CA ASP A 325 1.09 4.62 -14.68
C ASP A 325 1.23 4.55 -13.15
N ALA A 326 0.31 3.76 -12.58
CA ALA A 326 0.03 3.63 -11.17
C ALA A 326 -0.68 2.31 -10.84
N CYS A 327 -0.34 1.76 -9.67
CA CYS A 327 -0.84 0.46 -9.21
C CYS A 327 -2.36 0.44 -8.98
N LEU A 328 -3.00 -0.70 -9.27
CA LEU A 328 -4.40 -0.99 -8.89
C LEU A 328 -5.45 -0.03 -9.50
N MET A 329 -5.10 0.80 -10.49
CA MET A 329 -6.03 1.79 -11.04
C MET A 329 -7.00 1.22 -12.09
N GLY A 330 -6.85 -0.05 -12.46
CA GLY A 330 -7.68 -0.78 -13.42
C GLY A 330 -8.98 -1.33 -12.85
N SER A 331 -9.67 -0.57 -12.00
CA SER A 331 -10.89 -1.01 -11.30
C SER A 331 -12.17 -0.31 -11.78
N ILE A 332 -13.33 -0.92 -11.52
CA ILE A 332 -14.63 -0.36 -11.87
C ILE A 332 -14.98 0.90 -11.05
N GLU A 333 -14.44 1.01 -9.83
CA GLU A 333 -14.53 2.18 -8.96
C GLU A 333 -13.74 3.36 -9.55
N VAL A 334 -12.50 3.14 -10.00
CA VAL A 334 -11.70 4.18 -10.67
C VAL A 334 -12.36 4.57 -12.01
N ALA A 335 -12.83 3.59 -12.78
CA ALA A 335 -13.53 3.86 -14.02
C ALA A 335 -14.82 4.69 -13.80
N ASN A 336 -15.54 4.49 -12.68
CA ASN A 336 -16.67 5.33 -12.28
C ASN A 336 -16.25 6.80 -12.20
N THR A 337 -15.15 7.09 -11.50
CA THR A 337 -14.59 8.44 -11.33
C THR A 337 -14.23 9.09 -12.65
N ILE A 338 -13.65 8.32 -13.58
CA ILE A 338 -13.04 8.84 -14.81
C ILE A 338 -13.99 8.89 -16.01
N ARG A 339 -15.08 8.10 -16.03
CA ARG A 339 -15.97 7.94 -17.22
C ARG A 339 -16.55 9.23 -17.81
N HIS A 340 -16.65 10.29 -17.01
CA HIS A 340 -17.14 11.59 -17.46
C HIS A 340 -16.05 12.51 -18.02
N HIS A 341 -14.78 12.11 -17.88
CA HIS A 341 -13.60 12.92 -18.18
C HIS A 341 -12.69 12.30 -19.24
N ALA A 342 -12.94 11.05 -19.65
CA ALA A 342 -12.27 10.42 -20.79
C ALA A 342 -13.20 9.53 -21.64
N HIS A 343 -12.73 9.17 -22.84
CA HIS A 343 -13.34 8.13 -23.67
C HIS A 343 -12.74 6.74 -23.40
N TYR A 344 -11.45 6.66 -23.16
CA TYR A 344 -10.74 5.42 -22.84
C TYR A 344 -9.94 5.56 -21.55
N LEU A 345 -9.79 4.45 -20.83
CA LEU A 345 -8.93 4.33 -19.65
C LEU A 345 -7.88 3.24 -19.92
N GLN A 346 -6.62 3.52 -19.61
CA GLN A 346 -5.53 2.53 -19.61
C GLN A 346 -4.93 2.42 -18.21
N ALA A 347 -5.04 1.26 -17.57
CA ALA A 347 -4.60 1.09 -16.18
C ALA A 347 -4.41 -0.39 -15.82
N SER A 348 -3.55 -0.66 -14.84
CA SER A 348 -3.28 -2.02 -14.34
C SER A 348 -4.26 -2.40 -13.23
N GLN A 349 -4.78 -3.63 -13.25
CA GLN A 349 -5.55 -4.20 -12.14
C GLN A 349 -4.68 -4.49 -10.91
N GLU A 350 -3.37 -4.59 -11.11
CA GLU A 350 -2.40 -5.02 -10.12
C GLU A 350 -1.29 -3.98 -9.93
N LEU A 351 -0.36 -4.24 -9.01
CA LEU A 351 0.86 -3.45 -8.88
C LEU A 351 1.65 -3.41 -10.21
N GLU A 352 2.29 -2.27 -10.46
CA GLU A 352 3.18 -2.06 -11.59
C GLU A 352 4.63 -2.00 -11.08
N PRO A 353 5.64 -2.32 -11.92
CA PRO A 353 7.04 -2.10 -11.58
C PRO A 353 7.28 -0.65 -11.14
N GLY A 354 8.23 -0.40 -10.22
CA GLY A 354 8.45 0.96 -9.71
C GLY A 354 8.84 1.99 -10.76
N HIS A 355 9.56 1.58 -11.81
CA HIS A 355 9.86 2.42 -12.98
C HIS A 355 8.69 2.56 -13.97
N GLY A 356 7.53 2.00 -13.67
CA GLY A 356 6.30 2.21 -14.44
C GLY A 356 6.37 1.70 -15.87
N TRP A 357 5.84 2.49 -16.79
CA TRP A 357 5.82 2.18 -18.22
C TRP A 357 7.15 2.56 -18.89
N ASN A 358 7.49 1.87 -19.99
CA ASN A 358 8.64 2.27 -20.82
C ASN A 358 8.30 3.54 -21.61
N TRP A 359 8.70 4.70 -21.09
CA TRP A 359 8.33 6.00 -21.64
C TRP A 359 8.94 6.30 -23.02
N GLU A 360 10.02 5.59 -23.37
CA GLU A 360 10.59 5.63 -24.72
C GLU A 360 9.65 5.00 -25.74
N GLU A 361 9.02 3.89 -25.39
CA GLU A 361 8.06 3.16 -26.24
C GLU A 361 6.67 3.80 -26.21
N VAL A 362 6.21 4.28 -25.06
CA VAL A 362 4.91 4.97 -24.91
C VAL A 362 4.81 6.14 -25.87
N ILE A 363 5.78 7.06 -25.86
CA ILE A 363 5.73 8.23 -26.75
C ILE A 363 5.85 7.83 -28.22
N GLN A 364 6.67 6.83 -28.56
CA GLN A 364 6.83 6.35 -29.93
C GLN A 364 5.54 5.72 -30.46
N ARG A 365 4.90 4.84 -29.67
CA ARG A 365 3.64 4.18 -30.05
C ARG A 365 2.52 5.19 -30.18
N TYR A 366 2.38 6.07 -29.19
CA TYR A 366 1.35 7.10 -29.24
C TYR A 366 1.55 8.08 -30.41
N ALA A 367 2.77 8.53 -30.69
CA ALA A 367 3.04 9.43 -31.81
C ALA A 367 2.82 8.76 -33.18
N ASN A 368 3.30 7.52 -33.36
CA ASN A 368 3.36 6.87 -34.68
C ASN A 368 2.07 6.18 -35.13
N HIS A 369 1.19 5.76 -34.23
CA HIS A 369 -0.08 5.11 -34.61
C HIS A 369 -1.13 6.15 -35.01
N ALA A 370 -1.76 5.99 -36.18
CA ALA A 370 -2.85 6.87 -36.59
C ALA A 370 -4.13 6.66 -35.76
N ASP A 371 -4.39 5.41 -35.36
CA ASP A 371 -5.52 5.00 -34.54
C ASP A 371 -5.13 4.95 -33.06
N LEU A 372 -5.92 5.59 -32.20
CA LEU A 372 -5.65 5.69 -30.76
C LEU A 372 -5.78 4.35 -30.06
N ILE A 373 -6.73 3.50 -30.46
CA ILE A 373 -6.95 2.21 -29.83
C ILE A 373 -5.81 1.26 -30.15
N GLU A 374 -5.38 1.22 -31.41
CA GLU A 374 -4.19 0.45 -31.78
C GLU A 374 -2.94 0.96 -31.05
N ALA A 375 -2.81 2.28 -30.82
CA ALA A 375 -1.76 2.81 -29.96
C ALA A 375 -1.86 2.27 -28.52
N GLY A 376 -3.06 2.30 -27.92
CA GLY A 376 -3.33 1.79 -26.58
C GLY A 376 -3.00 0.30 -26.42
N LYS A 377 -3.49 -0.53 -27.33
CA LYS A 377 -3.17 -1.97 -27.38
C LYS A 377 -1.67 -2.22 -27.47
N SER A 378 -1.01 -1.47 -28.34
CA SER A 378 0.43 -1.56 -28.54
C SER A 378 1.22 -1.18 -27.29
N MET A 379 0.74 -0.23 -26.48
CA MET A 379 1.33 0.15 -25.20
C MET A 379 1.10 -0.92 -24.12
N VAL A 380 -0.10 -1.51 -24.09
CA VAL A 380 -0.42 -2.66 -23.22
C VAL A 380 0.53 -3.83 -23.48
N ASP A 381 0.66 -4.25 -24.74
CA ASP A 381 1.55 -5.36 -25.11
C ASP A 381 3.00 -5.02 -24.82
N ASN A 382 3.44 -3.78 -25.09
CA ASN A 382 4.78 -3.37 -24.75
C ASN A 382 5.06 -3.45 -23.24
N PHE A 383 4.14 -2.99 -22.40
CA PHE A 383 4.31 -3.06 -20.96
C PHE A 383 4.41 -4.51 -20.47
N VAL A 384 3.54 -5.40 -20.97
CA VAL A 384 3.49 -6.80 -20.55
C VAL A 384 4.68 -7.59 -21.10
N ASP A 385 5.06 -7.38 -22.37
CA ASP A 385 6.13 -8.15 -23.01
C ASP A 385 7.53 -7.61 -22.72
N ASN A 386 7.67 -6.44 -22.08
CA ASN A 386 8.97 -5.86 -21.80
C ASN A 386 9.77 -6.74 -20.82
N GLU A 387 10.92 -7.24 -21.29
CA GLU A 387 11.84 -8.08 -20.52
C GLU A 387 12.49 -7.32 -19.36
N THR A 388 12.58 -5.98 -19.42
CA THR A 388 13.06 -5.18 -18.28
C THR A 388 12.04 -5.10 -17.15
N HIS A 389 10.78 -5.46 -17.42
CA HIS A 389 9.76 -5.62 -16.39
C HIS A 389 9.80 -7.08 -15.94
N GLY A 390 10.54 -7.35 -14.85
CA GLY A 390 10.70 -8.70 -14.31
C GLY A 390 9.35 -9.37 -14.02
N LYS A 391 9.25 -10.67 -14.30
CA LYS A 391 8.10 -11.47 -13.86
C LYS A 391 8.15 -11.58 -12.34
N ASN A 392 7.08 -11.18 -11.65
CA ASN A 392 7.00 -11.17 -10.19
C ASN A 392 5.64 -11.69 -9.72
N ARG A 393 5.43 -11.80 -8.39
CA ARG A 393 4.16 -12.17 -7.76
C ARG A 393 2.94 -11.48 -8.31
N SER A 394 3.08 -10.17 -8.42
CA SER A 394 2.05 -9.26 -8.90
C SER A 394 1.80 -9.52 -10.38
N GLY A 395 2.81 -10.01 -11.10
CA GLY A 395 2.73 -10.18 -12.53
C GLY A 395 2.70 -8.85 -13.22
N LYS A 396 2.47 -8.92 -14.53
CA LYS A 396 2.19 -7.73 -15.33
C LYS A 396 0.76 -7.84 -15.81
N THR A 397 -0.04 -6.84 -15.50
CA THR A 397 -1.39 -6.69 -16.06
C THR A 397 -1.52 -5.29 -16.58
N LEU A 398 -2.05 -5.12 -17.79
CA LEU A 398 -2.46 -3.80 -18.26
C LEU A 398 -3.63 -3.97 -19.22
N SER A 399 -4.57 -3.04 -19.17
CA SER A 399 -5.72 -3.06 -20.07
C SER A 399 -6.01 -1.67 -20.62
N VAL A 400 -6.70 -1.63 -21.76
CA VAL A 400 -7.39 -0.45 -22.27
C VAL A 400 -8.89 -0.75 -22.37
N VAL A 401 -9.70 0.12 -21.79
CA VAL A 401 -11.16 -0.07 -21.68
C VAL A 401 -11.93 1.12 -22.27
N ASP A 402 -13.12 0.84 -22.82
CA ASP A 402 -14.04 1.84 -23.38
C ASP A 402 -15.01 2.37 -22.32
N LEU A 403 -14.71 3.56 -21.79
CA LEU A 403 -15.54 4.20 -20.78
C LEU A 403 -16.94 4.58 -21.29
N ASN A 404 -17.16 4.61 -22.61
CA ASN A 404 -18.50 4.81 -23.17
C ASN A 404 -19.39 3.57 -23.00
N GLN A 405 -18.81 2.38 -22.75
CA GLN A 405 -19.56 1.15 -22.40
C GLN A 405 -19.78 1.00 -20.88
N TYR A 406 -19.26 1.92 -20.06
CA TYR A 406 -19.34 1.81 -18.60
C TYR A 406 -20.77 1.63 -18.10
N ASP A 407 -21.72 2.44 -18.58
CA ASP A 407 -23.13 2.36 -18.14
C ASP A 407 -23.80 1.03 -18.54
N PHE A 408 -23.34 0.41 -19.64
CA PHE A 408 -23.79 -0.91 -20.06
C PHE A 408 -23.28 -2.00 -19.10
N VAL A 409 -21.98 -1.96 -18.76
CA VAL A 409 -21.40 -2.85 -17.72
C VAL A 409 -22.11 -2.64 -16.39
N LEU A 410 -22.31 -1.39 -15.97
CA LEU A 410 -22.96 -1.04 -14.71
C LEU A 410 -24.38 -1.61 -14.62
N THR A 411 -25.14 -1.59 -15.71
CA THR A 411 -26.49 -2.17 -15.77
C THR A 411 -26.47 -3.68 -15.49
N HIS A 412 -25.53 -4.40 -16.10
CA HIS A 412 -25.37 -5.83 -15.89
C HIS A 412 -24.77 -6.17 -14.52
N LEU A 413 -23.84 -5.34 -14.03
CA LEU A 413 -23.27 -5.45 -12.70
C LEU A 413 -24.34 -5.27 -11.62
N ASN A 414 -25.24 -4.29 -11.78
CA ASN A 414 -26.37 -4.10 -10.88
C ASN A 414 -27.29 -5.32 -10.85
N THR A 415 -27.59 -5.88 -12.02
CA THR A 415 -28.44 -7.08 -12.15
C THR A 415 -27.79 -8.29 -11.45
N PHE A 416 -26.49 -8.50 -11.66
CA PHE A 416 -25.72 -9.53 -10.98
C PHE A 416 -25.69 -9.31 -9.46
N ALA A 417 -25.42 -8.08 -9.02
CA ALA A 417 -25.34 -7.72 -7.61
C ALA A 417 -26.68 -7.92 -6.88
N ASP A 418 -27.80 -7.51 -7.48
CA ASP A 418 -29.14 -7.71 -6.93
C ASP A 418 -29.48 -9.21 -6.82
N ALA A 419 -29.16 -10.00 -7.85
CA ALA A 419 -29.42 -11.44 -7.87
C ALA A 419 -28.59 -12.19 -6.83
N LEU A 420 -27.29 -11.88 -6.72
CA LEU A 420 -26.39 -12.47 -5.73
C LEU A 420 -26.83 -12.09 -4.30
N THR A 421 -27.13 -10.80 -4.08
CA THR A 421 -27.65 -10.29 -2.80
C THR A 421 -28.93 -11.02 -2.38
N ALA A 422 -29.88 -11.22 -3.30
CA ALA A 422 -31.13 -11.92 -3.00
C ALA A 422 -30.88 -13.39 -2.59
N LYS A 423 -29.96 -14.09 -3.26
CA LYS A 423 -29.62 -15.49 -2.95
C LYS A 423 -28.86 -15.63 -1.63
N ILE A 424 -27.95 -14.71 -1.32
CA ILE A 424 -27.26 -14.67 -0.01
C ILE A 424 -28.28 -14.45 1.12
N ASN A 425 -29.18 -13.48 0.97
CA ASN A 425 -30.22 -13.21 1.98
C ASN A 425 -31.22 -14.38 2.14
N ALA A 426 -31.39 -15.19 1.11
CA ALA A 426 -32.20 -16.42 1.16
C ALA A 426 -31.42 -17.62 1.76
N ALA A 427 -30.15 -17.43 2.14
CA ALA A 427 -29.24 -18.48 2.59
C ALA A 427 -29.14 -19.66 1.60
N ASP A 428 -29.10 -19.38 0.29
CA ASP A 428 -28.99 -20.41 -0.74
C ASP A 428 -27.64 -21.14 -0.62
N PRO A 429 -27.61 -22.45 -0.30
CA PRO A 429 -26.35 -23.14 0.01
C PRO A 429 -25.38 -23.22 -1.17
N ALA A 430 -25.89 -23.36 -2.39
CA ALA A 430 -25.05 -23.42 -3.60
C ALA A 430 -24.36 -22.07 -3.85
N THR A 431 -25.10 -20.97 -3.70
CA THR A 431 -24.56 -19.62 -3.83
C THR A 431 -23.54 -19.29 -2.73
N ILE A 432 -23.81 -19.65 -1.48
CA ILE A 432 -22.86 -19.46 -0.38
C ILE A 432 -21.58 -20.25 -0.64
N THR A 433 -21.69 -21.51 -1.08
CA THR A 433 -20.54 -22.35 -1.45
C THR A 433 -19.72 -21.72 -2.56
N ALA A 434 -20.37 -21.24 -3.63
CA ALA A 434 -19.70 -20.58 -4.75
C ALA A 434 -19.05 -19.25 -4.34
N LEU A 435 -19.70 -18.47 -3.47
CA LEU A 435 -19.16 -17.24 -2.91
C LEU A 435 -17.90 -17.51 -2.07
N ASN A 436 -17.95 -18.47 -1.14
CA ASN A 436 -16.79 -18.81 -0.31
C ASN A 436 -15.62 -19.31 -1.16
N ALA A 437 -15.90 -20.11 -2.20
CA ALA A 437 -14.90 -20.52 -3.16
C ALA A 437 -14.30 -19.31 -3.90
N ALA A 438 -15.13 -18.38 -4.38
CA ALA A 438 -14.69 -17.17 -5.06
C ALA A 438 -13.88 -16.22 -4.15
N LEU A 439 -14.16 -16.18 -2.86
CA LEU A 439 -13.45 -15.35 -1.88
C LEU A 439 -12.19 -16.00 -1.31
N SER A 440 -11.92 -17.27 -1.63
CA SER A 440 -10.78 -18.02 -1.10
C SER A 440 -9.45 -17.38 -1.54
N PRO A 441 -8.58 -16.97 -0.59
CA PRO A 441 -7.27 -16.38 -0.90
C PRO A 441 -6.32 -17.27 -1.73
N SER A 442 -6.48 -18.60 -1.67
CA SER A 442 -5.57 -19.58 -2.26
C SER A 442 -6.03 -20.17 -3.59
N SER A 443 -7.31 -20.02 -3.93
CA SER A 443 -7.93 -20.71 -5.08
C SER A 443 -9.16 -20.01 -5.63
N GLY A 444 -9.51 -18.84 -5.10
CA GLY A 444 -10.69 -18.07 -5.50
C GLY A 444 -10.45 -17.19 -6.70
N ALA A 445 -11.23 -16.12 -6.78
CA ALA A 445 -11.09 -15.13 -7.83
C ALA A 445 -9.66 -14.57 -7.85
N GLU A 446 -9.18 -14.28 -9.06
CA GLU A 446 -7.89 -13.61 -9.26
C GLU A 446 -7.94 -12.30 -8.49
N SER A 447 -6.87 -12.00 -7.77
CA SER A 447 -6.90 -10.97 -6.74
C SER A 447 -5.61 -10.19 -6.69
N TYR A 448 -5.75 -8.91 -6.35
CA TYR A 448 -4.73 -7.89 -6.51
C TYR A 448 -4.47 -7.12 -5.23
N GLY A 449 -3.29 -6.49 -5.15
CA GLY A 449 -2.92 -5.64 -4.01
C GLY A 449 -2.85 -6.41 -2.68
N LYS A 450 -2.18 -7.56 -2.63
CA LYS A 450 -2.04 -8.32 -1.37
C LYS A 450 -1.28 -7.54 -0.30
N HIS A 451 -1.79 -7.64 0.92
CA HIS A 451 -1.03 -7.40 2.16
C HIS A 451 -1.35 -8.50 3.19
N GLY A 452 -0.38 -9.36 3.55
CA GLY A 452 -0.64 -10.54 4.38
C GLY A 452 -1.66 -11.49 3.73
N SER A 453 -2.60 -12.09 4.48
CA SER A 453 -3.64 -12.95 3.86
C SER A 453 -4.68 -12.20 3.00
N ASN A 454 -4.65 -10.87 2.96
CA ASN A 454 -5.72 -10.05 2.41
C ASN A 454 -5.47 -9.65 0.95
N ARG A 455 -6.52 -9.17 0.26
CA ARG A 455 -6.52 -8.77 -1.16
C ARG A 455 -7.31 -7.49 -1.33
N LEU A 456 -6.80 -6.45 -1.98
CA LEU A 456 -7.53 -5.18 -2.15
C LEU A 456 -8.66 -5.28 -3.17
N GLU A 457 -8.43 -5.98 -4.28
CA GLU A 457 -9.37 -6.07 -5.40
C GLU A 457 -9.43 -7.50 -5.96
N PHE A 458 -10.55 -7.85 -6.58
CA PHE A 458 -10.75 -9.08 -7.35
C PHE A 458 -10.94 -8.78 -8.82
N ASP A 459 -10.55 -9.69 -9.71
CA ASP A 459 -10.95 -9.64 -11.12
C ASP A 459 -12.48 -9.81 -11.23
N LEU A 460 -13.14 -8.82 -11.83
CA LEU A 460 -14.60 -8.76 -11.84
C LEU A 460 -15.22 -9.90 -12.65
N LYS A 461 -14.61 -10.26 -13.79
CA LYS A 461 -15.14 -11.31 -14.66
C LYS A 461 -14.88 -12.69 -14.07
N HIS A 462 -13.69 -12.94 -13.53
CA HIS A 462 -13.37 -14.21 -12.88
C HIS A 462 -14.25 -14.43 -11.64
N PHE A 463 -14.42 -13.40 -10.80
CA PHE A 463 -15.34 -13.47 -9.68
C PHE A 463 -16.76 -13.82 -10.11
N ALA A 464 -17.32 -13.09 -11.09
CA ALA A 464 -18.65 -13.37 -11.62
C ALA A 464 -18.74 -14.82 -12.13
N THR A 465 -17.73 -15.29 -12.87
CA THR A 465 -17.68 -16.65 -13.42
C THR A 465 -17.71 -17.72 -12.33
N LEU A 466 -16.98 -17.53 -11.22
CA LEU A 466 -16.98 -18.47 -10.08
C LEU A 466 -18.33 -18.51 -9.35
N ILE A 467 -19.05 -17.39 -9.29
CA ILE A 467 -20.43 -17.37 -8.77
C ILE A 467 -21.40 -18.11 -9.71
N GLY A 468 -21.24 -17.91 -11.02
CA GLY A 468 -22.03 -18.54 -12.08
C GLY A 468 -23.48 -18.05 -12.20
N GLY A 469 -24.22 -18.63 -13.14
CA GLY A 469 -25.62 -18.29 -13.44
C GLY A 469 -25.79 -17.28 -14.59
N PRO A 470 -27.04 -17.05 -15.03
CA PRO A 470 -27.31 -16.26 -16.23
C PRO A 470 -26.93 -14.78 -16.08
N GLU A 471 -27.05 -14.21 -14.87
CA GLU A 471 -26.61 -12.84 -14.60
C GLU A 471 -25.08 -12.68 -14.67
N SER A 472 -24.35 -13.72 -14.27
CA SER A 472 -22.89 -13.78 -14.40
C SER A 472 -22.44 -13.85 -15.87
N GLU A 473 -23.10 -14.70 -16.68
CA GLU A 473 -22.83 -14.79 -18.12
C GLU A 473 -23.09 -13.45 -18.83
N ALA A 474 -24.18 -12.77 -18.47
CA ALA A 474 -24.52 -11.46 -19.04
C ALA A 474 -23.51 -10.36 -18.63
N LEU A 475 -23.08 -10.35 -17.37
CA LEU A 475 -22.02 -9.44 -16.91
C LEU A 475 -20.69 -9.72 -17.62
N SER A 476 -20.32 -10.99 -17.80
CA SER A 476 -19.09 -11.38 -18.48
C SER A 476 -19.07 -10.89 -19.94
N GLN A 477 -20.19 -11.02 -20.66
CA GLN A 477 -20.33 -10.48 -22.02
C GLN A 477 -20.30 -8.95 -22.07
N ALA A 478 -20.84 -8.28 -21.06
CA ALA A 478 -20.73 -6.82 -20.97
C ALA A 478 -19.29 -6.37 -20.77
N ILE A 479 -18.53 -7.08 -19.92
CA ILE A 479 -17.10 -6.82 -19.71
C ILE A 479 -16.30 -7.07 -20.99
N ASP A 480 -16.60 -8.13 -21.76
CA ASP A 480 -15.92 -8.42 -23.03
C ASP A 480 -16.09 -7.30 -24.08
N ASN A 481 -17.19 -6.55 -24.03
CA ASN A 481 -17.39 -5.38 -24.90
C ASN A 481 -16.72 -4.11 -24.37
N TYR A 482 -16.53 -4.03 -23.05
CA TYR A 482 -15.92 -2.90 -22.36
C TYR A 482 -14.39 -2.93 -22.44
N VAL A 483 -13.79 -4.12 -22.33
CA VAL A 483 -12.34 -4.32 -22.39
C VAL A 483 -11.90 -4.43 -23.85
N LEU A 484 -11.32 -3.35 -24.38
CA LEU A 484 -10.85 -3.31 -25.77
C LEU A 484 -9.62 -4.19 -25.98
N HIS A 485 -8.79 -4.30 -24.95
CA HIS A 485 -7.64 -5.18 -24.88
C HIS A 485 -7.15 -5.28 -23.44
N ALA A 486 -6.77 -6.48 -23.03
CA ALA A 486 -6.11 -6.75 -21.77
C ALA A 486 -5.03 -7.80 -22.02
N ASN A 487 -3.88 -7.61 -21.40
CA ASN A 487 -2.79 -8.57 -21.50
C ASN A 487 -2.19 -8.83 -20.11
N ASN A 488 -1.64 -10.03 -19.93
CA ASN A 488 -0.90 -10.43 -18.75
C ASN A 488 0.28 -11.34 -19.10
N ASP A 489 1.28 -11.42 -18.24
CA ASP A 489 2.53 -12.17 -18.48
C ASP A 489 2.47 -13.67 -18.11
N GLY A 490 1.25 -14.20 -18.00
CA GLY A 490 0.96 -15.59 -17.65
C GLY A 490 0.93 -15.87 -16.14
N THR A 491 1.42 -14.96 -15.30
CA THR A 491 1.37 -15.11 -13.83
C THR A 491 -0.01 -14.79 -13.26
N ARG A 492 -0.80 -13.99 -14.00
CA ARG A 492 -2.16 -13.54 -13.68
C ARG A 492 -3.15 -13.98 -14.76
N GLN A 493 -3.23 -15.27 -15.01
CA GLN A 493 -3.96 -15.84 -16.16
C GLN A 493 -5.44 -15.43 -16.22
N ASN A 494 -6.02 -15.12 -15.07
CA ASN A 494 -7.41 -14.71 -14.94
C ASN A 494 -7.57 -13.18 -14.80
N ALA A 495 -6.56 -12.40 -15.17
CA ALA A 495 -6.68 -10.95 -15.32
C ALA A 495 -7.40 -10.60 -16.62
N ASN A 496 -8.67 -10.22 -16.50
CA ASN A 496 -9.58 -9.91 -17.59
C ASN A 496 -9.69 -8.41 -17.89
N GLY A 497 -8.84 -7.58 -17.29
CA GLY A 497 -8.68 -6.16 -17.60
C GLY A 497 -9.49 -5.19 -16.75
N VAL A 498 -10.36 -5.66 -15.85
CA VAL A 498 -11.08 -4.80 -14.90
C VAL A 498 -11.30 -5.50 -13.56
N SER A 499 -10.82 -4.87 -12.49
CA SER A 499 -11.00 -5.31 -11.10
C SER A 499 -12.19 -4.61 -10.43
N PHE A 500 -12.54 -5.08 -9.23
CA PHE A 500 -13.49 -4.43 -8.33
C PHE A 500 -13.10 -4.71 -6.88
N LEU A 501 -13.61 -3.93 -5.93
CA LEU A 501 -13.29 -4.08 -4.51
C LEU A 501 -13.43 -5.53 -4.02
N ALA A 502 -12.40 -6.01 -3.30
CA ALA A 502 -12.47 -7.31 -2.66
C ALA A 502 -13.49 -7.34 -1.51
N LEU A 503 -14.36 -8.34 -1.55
CA LEU A 503 -15.56 -8.41 -0.69
C LEU A 503 -15.30 -9.07 0.67
N ASN A 504 -14.09 -9.59 0.90
CA ASN A 504 -13.69 -10.38 2.09
C ASN A 504 -12.93 -9.57 3.15
N HIS A 505 -12.94 -8.23 3.08
CA HIS A 505 -12.05 -7.42 3.90
C HIS A 505 -12.42 -7.36 5.39
N ASN A 506 -11.58 -8.02 6.19
CA ASN A 506 -11.36 -7.74 7.61
C ASN A 506 -10.35 -6.61 7.86
N LEU A 507 -9.54 -6.20 6.87
CA LEU A 507 -8.45 -5.27 7.12
C LEU A 507 -8.89 -3.83 7.40
N TYR A 508 -10.06 -3.40 6.93
CA TYR A 508 -10.35 -1.96 6.89
C TYR A 508 -11.74 -1.58 7.40
N LEU A 509 -12.68 -2.53 7.47
CA LEU A 509 -14.03 -2.33 7.99
C LEU A 509 -14.13 -2.89 9.40
N SER A 510 -13.29 -2.38 10.32
CA SER A 510 -13.18 -2.84 11.70
C SER A 510 -14.55 -2.96 12.39
N ARG A 511 -15.13 -4.17 12.52
CA ARG A 511 -16.29 -4.55 13.38
C ARG A 511 -17.44 -3.54 13.55
N LYS A 512 -17.59 -2.57 12.65
CA LYS A 512 -18.49 -1.40 12.73
C LYS A 512 -19.34 -1.40 11.47
N LYS A 513 -20.61 -1.04 11.65
CA LYS A 513 -21.62 -1.05 10.59
C LYS A 513 -21.25 -0.10 9.45
N VAL A 514 -20.91 -0.62 8.29
CA VAL A 514 -20.74 0.15 7.05
C VAL A 514 -22.03 0.92 6.72
N ASP A 515 -22.03 2.24 6.93
CA ASP A 515 -23.16 3.14 6.66
C ASP A 515 -22.71 4.35 5.81
N LYS A 516 -23.65 5.03 5.14
CA LYS A 516 -23.38 6.11 4.16
C LYS A 516 -22.66 7.32 4.76
N ASP A 517 -22.80 7.52 6.07
CA ASP A 517 -22.22 8.64 6.81
C ASP A 517 -20.96 8.23 7.60
N GLN A 518 -20.51 6.98 7.46
CA GLN A 518 -19.42 6.46 8.29
C GLN A 518 -18.05 6.77 7.67
N MET A 519 -17.30 7.61 8.37
CA MET A 519 -15.86 7.75 8.18
C MET A 519 -15.14 6.50 8.69
N VAL A 520 -14.32 5.90 7.85
CA VAL A 520 -13.41 4.84 8.23
C VAL A 520 -12.01 5.39 8.23
N SER A 521 -11.32 5.22 9.36
CA SER A 521 -9.91 5.54 9.46
C SER A 521 -9.14 4.41 8.78
N PHE A 522 -8.50 4.73 7.67
CA PHE A 522 -7.61 3.87 6.90
C PHE A 522 -6.20 4.46 7.00
N ASN A 523 -5.27 3.83 7.69
CA ASN A 523 -3.91 4.34 7.84
C ASN A 523 -3.84 5.81 8.34
N GLY A 524 -4.77 6.24 9.20
CA GLY A 524 -4.90 7.64 9.65
C GLY A 524 -5.76 8.54 8.75
N TYR A 525 -6.20 8.05 7.60
CA TYR A 525 -7.08 8.73 6.63
C TYR A 525 -8.53 8.52 7.06
N GLU A 526 -9.23 9.55 7.51
CA GLU A 526 -10.69 9.46 7.59
C GLU A 526 -11.26 9.57 6.17
N MET A 527 -11.74 8.45 5.63
CA MET A 527 -12.41 8.45 4.33
C MET A 527 -13.87 8.09 4.47
N ASN A 528 -14.70 8.78 3.69
CA ASN A 528 -16.04 8.30 3.43
C ASN A 528 -15.94 7.14 2.42
N LEU A 529 -16.16 5.93 2.91
CA LEU A 529 -16.18 4.75 2.07
C LEU A 529 -17.27 4.83 1.01
N TRP A 530 -18.41 5.43 1.32
CA TRP A 530 -19.46 5.63 0.34
C TRP A 530 -18.96 6.48 -0.82
N GLU A 531 -18.30 7.62 -0.57
CA GLU A 531 -17.88 8.50 -1.67
C GLU A 531 -16.85 7.86 -2.60
N ASN A 532 -15.95 7.01 -2.07
CA ASN A 532 -14.89 6.38 -2.86
C ASN A 532 -15.31 5.03 -3.47
N LEU A 533 -16.22 4.28 -2.83
CA LEU A 533 -16.67 2.95 -3.29
C LEU A 533 -18.02 2.95 -4.00
N TYR A 534 -18.75 4.07 -3.98
CA TYR A 534 -20.08 4.10 -4.55
C TYR A 534 -20.04 4.06 -6.08
N VAL A 535 -20.20 2.85 -6.60
CA VAL A 535 -20.47 2.55 -8.01
C VAL A 535 -21.98 2.66 -8.28
N SER A 536 -22.78 1.98 -7.46
CA SER A 536 -24.26 2.04 -7.49
C SER A 536 -24.85 1.55 -6.18
N GLU A 537 -26.15 1.79 -5.98
CA GLU A 537 -26.86 1.25 -4.81
C GLU A 537 -26.86 -0.29 -4.82
N SER A 538 -27.06 -0.96 -5.96
CA SER A 538 -27.05 -2.43 -6.05
C SER A 538 -25.70 -3.03 -5.66
N VAL A 539 -24.60 -2.47 -6.17
CA VAL A 539 -23.23 -2.91 -5.84
C VAL A 539 -22.94 -2.67 -4.36
N TRP A 540 -23.34 -1.51 -3.83
CA TRP A 540 -23.18 -1.21 -2.41
C TRP A 540 -23.96 -2.17 -1.50
N GLN A 541 -25.18 -2.53 -1.88
CA GLN A 541 -25.98 -3.51 -1.13
C GLN A 541 -25.34 -4.90 -1.15
N LEU A 542 -24.74 -5.30 -2.28
CA LEU A 542 -23.96 -6.53 -2.35
C LEU A 542 -22.78 -6.49 -1.38
N TYR A 543 -21.99 -5.41 -1.40
CA TYR A 543 -20.83 -5.24 -0.51
C TYR A 543 -21.23 -5.38 0.96
N LYS A 544 -22.30 -4.69 1.37
CA LYS A 544 -22.84 -4.80 2.73
C LYS A 544 -23.36 -6.20 3.06
N THR A 545 -23.98 -6.87 2.11
CA THR A 545 -24.56 -8.20 2.32
C THR A 545 -23.47 -9.24 2.54
N ILE A 546 -22.41 -9.22 1.72
CA ILE A 546 -21.27 -10.13 1.89
C ILE A 546 -20.49 -9.79 3.17
N HIS A 547 -20.28 -8.50 3.44
CA HIS A 547 -19.63 -8.07 4.67
C HIS A 547 -20.41 -8.46 5.92
N ALA A 548 -21.74 -8.34 5.90
CA ALA A 548 -22.60 -8.79 6.99
C ALA A 548 -22.61 -10.30 7.14
N LEU A 549 -22.53 -11.06 6.04
CA LEU A 549 -22.40 -12.51 6.07
C LEU A 549 -21.10 -12.91 6.78
N ALA A 550 -19.96 -12.31 6.43
CA ALA A 550 -18.71 -12.51 7.15
C ALA A 550 -18.86 -12.12 8.63
N GLN A 551 -19.24 -10.88 8.95
CA GLN A 551 -19.36 -10.44 10.35
C GLN A 551 -20.38 -11.23 11.20
N SER A 552 -21.36 -11.89 10.58
CA SER A 552 -22.32 -12.73 11.31
C SER A 552 -21.66 -13.96 11.92
N ASP A 553 -20.50 -14.36 11.41
CA ASP A 553 -19.74 -15.48 11.93
C ASP A 553 -18.63 -15.02 12.87
N SER A 554 -18.91 -15.16 14.16
CA SER A 554 -17.96 -14.89 15.23
C SER A 554 -17.31 -16.16 15.77
N GLN A 555 -17.61 -17.32 15.20
CA GLN A 555 -17.10 -18.60 15.66
C GLN A 555 -15.92 -18.99 14.77
N ALA A 556 -14.85 -19.49 15.38
CA ALA A 556 -13.77 -20.08 14.59
C ALA A 556 -14.20 -21.45 14.03
N PRO A 557 -13.61 -21.91 12.91
CA PRO A 557 -13.85 -23.25 12.40
C PRO A 557 -13.69 -24.31 13.48
N THR A 558 -14.55 -25.30 13.53
CA THR A 558 -14.43 -26.37 14.54
C THR A 558 -13.69 -27.57 13.97
N VAL A 559 -12.67 -28.07 14.67
CA VAL A 559 -12.06 -29.38 14.36
C VAL A 559 -13.02 -30.47 14.82
N VAL A 560 -13.58 -31.22 13.86
CA VAL A 560 -14.50 -32.34 14.14
C VAL A 560 -13.74 -33.62 14.41
N ASP A 561 -12.77 -33.94 13.56
CA ASP A 561 -11.84 -35.03 13.80
C ASP A 561 -10.44 -34.72 13.24
N GLN A 562 -9.49 -35.48 13.73
CA GLN A 562 -8.12 -35.52 13.25
C GLN A 562 -7.63 -36.96 13.34
N VAL A 563 -7.18 -37.52 12.23
CA VAL A 563 -6.75 -38.91 12.09
C VAL A 563 -5.30 -38.92 11.61
N ALA A 564 -4.39 -39.47 12.42
CA ALA A 564 -2.98 -39.68 12.06
C ALA A 564 -2.76 -40.98 11.29
N ASP A 565 -1.58 -41.12 10.70
CA ASP A 565 -1.14 -42.28 9.89
C ASP A 565 -2.09 -42.63 8.73
N ALA A 566 -2.83 -41.63 8.22
CA ALA A 566 -3.73 -41.78 7.08
C ALA A 566 -2.95 -41.93 5.77
N ARG A 567 -3.41 -42.79 4.86
CA ARG A 567 -2.79 -42.96 3.54
C ARG A 567 -3.47 -42.08 2.51
N GLY A 568 -2.73 -41.25 1.79
CA GLY A 568 -3.31 -40.29 0.85
C GLY A 568 -4.20 -40.95 -0.22
N GLY A 569 -3.86 -42.15 -0.69
CA GLY A 569 -4.66 -42.89 -1.67
C GLY A 569 -6.05 -43.32 -1.20
N GLU A 570 -6.30 -43.33 0.12
CA GLU A 570 -7.64 -43.60 0.68
C GLU A 570 -8.56 -42.36 0.64
N PHE A 571 -7.99 -41.16 0.53
CA PHE A 571 -8.73 -39.91 0.72
C PHE A 571 -8.70 -38.94 -0.47
N LEU A 572 -7.64 -38.96 -1.28
CA LEU A 572 -7.42 -37.96 -2.32
C LEU A 572 -7.88 -38.37 -3.73
N ASN A 573 -8.46 -39.57 -3.88
CA ASN A 573 -8.85 -40.15 -5.19
C ASN A 573 -7.79 -39.93 -6.29
N LEU A 574 -6.53 -40.22 -5.94
CA LEU A 574 -5.38 -40.09 -6.83
C LEU A 574 -5.09 -41.42 -7.53
N ASP A 575 -4.43 -41.36 -8.68
CA ASP A 575 -3.87 -42.55 -9.31
C ASP A 575 -2.87 -43.23 -8.34
N ALA A 576 -2.84 -44.56 -8.32
CA ALA A 576 -1.90 -45.31 -7.50
C ALA A 576 -0.41 -45.01 -7.81
N SER A 577 -0.12 -44.46 -8.99
CA SER A 577 1.21 -43.98 -9.36
C SER A 577 1.58 -42.62 -8.77
N ASP A 578 0.61 -41.86 -8.27
CA ASP A 578 0.88 -40.57 -7.61
C ASP A 578 1.65 -40.81 -6.31
N PRO A 579 2.81 -40.18 -6.08
CA PRO A 579 3.56 -40.30 -4.84
C PRO A 579 2.72 -40.03 -3.58
N LEU A 580 1.76 -39.11 -3.67
CA LEU A 580 0.86 -38.78 -2.56
C LEU A 580 -0.18 -39.86 -2.29
N ALA A 581 -0.49 -40.71 -3.27
CA ALA A 581 -1.35 -41.88 -3.02
C ALA A 581 -0.70 -42.85 -2.02
N GLN A 582 0.63 -42.89 -1.97
CA GLN A 582 1.40 -43.74 -1.04
C GLN A 582 1.84 -43.01 0.24
N ALA A 583 1.72 -41.69 0.29
CA ALA A 583 2.15 -40.89 1.43
C ALA A 583 1.31 -41.19 2.67
N THR A 584 1.99 -41.35 3.81
CA THR A 584 1.37 -41.28 5.13
C THR A 584 1.22 -39.82 5.56
N GLY A 585 0.20 -39.54 6.36
CA GLY A 585 -0.10 -38.18 6.78
C GLY A 585 -1.24 -38.12 7.79
N VAL A 586 -1.90 -36.97 7.84
CA VAL A 586 -3.06 -36.70 8.69
C VAL A 586 -4.20 -36.25 7.83
N VAL A 587 -5.39 -36.70 8.21
CA VAL A 587 -6.65 -36.15 7.73
C VAL A 587 -7.28 -35.37 8.85
N ALA A 588 -7.72 -34.15 8.59
CA ALA A 588 -8.50 -33.35 9.53
C ALA A 588 -9.83 -32.95 8.88
N THR A 589 -10.89 -33.00 9.66
CA THR A 589 -12.21 -32.53 9.23
C THR A 589 -12.54 -31.26 10.01
N PHE A 590 -12.78 -30.17 9.29
CA PHE A 590 -13.24 -28.89 9.84
C PHE A 590 -14.72 -28.69 9.47
N THR A 591 -15.46 -28.07 10.38
CA THR A 591 -16.82 -27.60 10.09
C THR A 591 -16.91 -26.11 10.34
N ASP A 592 -17.29 -25.42 9.28
CA ASP A 592 -17.59 -23.99 9.26
C ASP A 592 -18.46 -23.73 8.01
N GLU A 593 -19.40 -22.78 8.09
CA GLU A 593 -20.27 -22.46 6.95
C GLU A 593 -19.55 -21.59 5.90
N ASN A 594 -18.43 -20.97 6.25
CA ASN A 594 -17.66 -20.07 5.40
C ASN A 594 -16.13 -20.34 5.37
N LEU A 595 -15.71 -21.59 5.61
CA LEU A 595 -14.30 -22.01 5.51
C LEU A 595 -13.65 -21.57 4.18
N THR A 596 -12.56 -20.79 4.26
CA THR A 596 -11.88 -20.23 3.08
C THR A 596 -10.57 -20.91 2.74
N THR A 597 -9.71 -21.16 3.74
CA THR A 597 -8.40 -21.79 3.51
C THR A 597 -8.08 -22.84 4.56
N VAL A 598 -7.38 -23.89 4.13
CA VAL A 598 -6.73 -24.83 5.04
C VAL A 598 -5.28 -25.01 4.61
N ARG A 599 -4.35 -24.81 5.54
CA ARG A 599 -2.90 -24.90 5.33
C ARG A 599 -2.29 -25.91 6.29
N THR A 600 -1.21 -26.55 5.88
CA THR A 600 -0.38 -27.37 6.75
C THR A 600 0.87 -26.60 7.11
N ILE A 601 1.11 -26.40 8.39
CA ILE A 601 2.29 -25.74 8.94
C ILE A 601 3.22 -26.83 9.48
N PHE A 602 4.41 -26.93 8.91
CA PHE A 602 5.48 -27.81 9.36
C PHE A 602 6.31 -27.13 10.44
N GLY A 603 6.87 -27.88 11.38
CA GLY A 603 7.61 -27.29 12.49
C GLY A 603 8.06 -28.29 13.56
N GLY A 604 8.38 -27.77 14.73
CA GLY A 604 8.75 -28.55 15.91
C GLY A 604 8.15 -28.01 17.18
N VAL A 605 7.90 -28.88 18.16
CA VAL A 605 7.33 -28.49 19.46
C VAL A 605 8.42 -28.43 20.52
N LYS A 606 8.54 -27.27 21.17
CA LYS A 606 9.41 -27.00 22.32
C LYS A 606 8.58 -26.86 23.59
N SER A 607 9.05 -27.47 24.68
CA SER A 607 8.49 -27.24 26.01
C SER A 607 9.14 -26.02 26.65
N VAL A 608 8.36 -25.13 27.28
CA VAL A 608 8.90 -23.94 27.97
C VAL A 608 9.12 -24.27 29.43
N GLU A 609 10.35 -24.11 29.93
CA GLU A 609 10.67 -24.43 31.31
C GLU A 609 9.87 -23.56 32.29
N GLY A 610 9.08 -24.18 33.18
CA GLY A 610 8.26 -23.49 34.18
C GLY A 610 6.86 -23.07 33.74
N GLU A 611 6.44 -23.35 32.50
CA GLU A 611 5.06 -23.22 32.03
C GLU A 611 4.52 -24.58 31.55
N ASP A 612 3.21 -24.82 31.69
CA ASP A 612 2.56 -26.01 31.10
C ASP A 612 2.31 -25.85 29.58
N ASN A 613 2.73 -24.72 28.99
CA ASN A 613 2.48 -24.36 27.60
C ASN A 613 3.55 -24.95 26.64
N GLN A 614 3.13 -25.24 25.42
CA GLN A 614 4.02 -25.70 24.33
C GLN A 614 4.22 -24.57 23.31
N LEU A 615 5.43 -24.46 22.76
CA LEU A 615 5.72 -23.58 21.62
C LEU A 615 5.91 -24.42 20.37
N PHE A 616 5.27 -24.04 19.28
CA PHE A 616 5.49 -24.61 17.97
C PHE A 616 6.29 -23.62 17.11
N LEU A 617 7.49 -24.00 16.73
CA LEU A 617 8.34 -23.25 15.81
C LEU A 617 7.98 -23.63 14.36
N SER A 618 7.46 -22.68 13.60
CA SER A 618 7.10 -22.90 12.20
C SER A 618 8.33 -22.99 11.31
N VAL A 619 8.46 -24.08 10.55
CA VAL A 619 9.49 -24.27 9.51
C VAL A 619 9.00 -23.78 8.14
N GLY A 620 7.73 -23.94 7.87
CA GLY A 620 7.13 -23.51 6.62
C GLY A 620 5.70 -23.97 6.50
N ALA A 621 4.99 -23.47 5.50
CA ALA A 621 3.58 -23.81 5.30
C ALA A 621 3.30 -24.22 3.85
N VAL A 622 2.46 -25.22 3.68
CA VAL A 622 1.94 -25.67 2.38
C VAL A 622 0.42 -25.66 2.39
N GLN A 623 -0.21 -25.67 1.21
CA GLN A 623 -1.67 -25.82 1.13
C GLN A 623 -2.09 -27.25 1.52
N ALA A 624 -3.13 -27.38 2.34
CA ALA A 624 -3.73 -28.68 2.63
C ALA A 624 -4.61 -29.12 1.45
N ARG A 625 -4.65 -30.42 1.16
CA ARG A 625 -5.39 -30.93 0.01
C ARG A 625 -6.83 -31.29 0.40
N PRO A 626 -7.87 -30.70 -0.22
CA PRO A 626 -9.24 -31.10 0.05
C PRO A 626 -9.47 -32.56 -0.39
N THR A 627 -10.29 -33.29 0.35
CA THR A 627 -10.74 -34.64 -0.02
C THR A 627 -12.12 -34.59 -0.69
N GLU A 628 -12.65 -35.74 -1.12
CA GLU A 628 -14.03 -35.80 -1.64
C GLU A 628 -15.09 -35.46 -0.59
N LYS A 629 -14.76 -35.56 0.70
CA LYS A 629 -15.66 -35.23 1.80
C LYS A 629 -15.53 -33.74 2.11
N ASN A 630 -16.64 -33.03 2.05
CA ASN A 630 -16.66 -31.59 2.34
C ASN A 630 -16.09 -31.28 3.75
N GLY A 631 -15.27 -30.23 3.82
CA GLY A 631 -14.58 -29.80 5.05
C GLY A 631 -13.43 -30.72 5.49
N GLN A 632 -13.12 -31.78 4.75
CA GLN A 632 -12.05 -32.70 5.09
C GLN A 632 -10.82 -32.47 4.21
N TYR A 633 -9.65 -32.45 4.84
CA TYR A 633 -8.38 -32.13 4.21
C TYR A 633 -7.31 -33.14 4.62
N PHE A 634 -6.42 -33.45 3.68
CA PHE A 634 -5.26 -34.29 3.88
C PHE A 634 -3.97 -33.45 3.87
N ALA A 635 -3.08 -33.79 4.78
CA ALA A 635 -1.72 -33.27 4.89
C ALA A 635 -0.74 -34.45 4.94
N SER A 636 0.21 -34.51 4.01
CA SER A 636 1.29 -35.49 4.07
C SER A 636 2.21 -35.22 5.26
N ALA A 637 2.77 -36.28 5.84
CA ALA A 637 3.82 -36.16 6.84
C ALA A 637 5.01 -35.39 6.26
N TRP A 638 5.61 -34.54 7.09
CA TRP A 638 6.83 -33.84 6.73
C TRP A 638 8.02 -34.78 6.91
N ASP A 639 8.86 -34.91 5.89
CA ASP A 639 10.06 -35.76 5.88
C ASP A 639 11.29 -35.07 6.48
N GLY A 640 11.13 -33.87 7.06
CA GLY A 640 12.19 -33.07 7.64
C GLY A 640 13.02 -32.29 6.62
N GLN A 641 12.64 -32.29 5.35
CA GLN A 641 13.34 -31.52 4.31
C GLN A 641 12.63 -30.19 4.02
N TRP A 642 13.39 -29.10 3.89
CA TRP A 642 12.85 -27.78 3.54
C TRP A 642 13.86 -26.96 2.73
N TYR A 643 13.43 -25.79 2.27
CA TYR A 643 14.27 -24.91 1.48
C TYR A 643 15.29 -24.15 2.34
N VAL A 644 16.53 -24.08 1.83
CA VAL A 644 17.67 -23.39 2.42
C VAL A 644 18.35 -22.49 1.40
N MET A 645 19.07 -21.47 1.88
CA MET A 645 19.87 -20.55 1.07
C MET A 645 21.34 -20.59 1.49
N GLN A 646 22.21 -20.88 0.53
CA GLN A 646 23.66 -20.67 0.67
C GLN A 646 23.98 -19.21 0.35
N TYR A 647 24.53 -18.48 1.31
CA TYR A 647 24.84 -17.04 1.19
C TYR A 647 26.35 -16.74 1.28
N ASP A 648 27.14 -17.67 1.81
CA ASP A 648 28.59 -17.65 1.93
C ASP A 648 29.10 -19.08 1.74
N GLU A 649 30.03 -19.32 0.81
CA GLU A 649 30.62 -20.62 0.50
C GLU A 649 31.31 -21.29 1.72
N ASP A 650 31.73 -20.50 2.71
CA ASP A 650 32.46 -20.97 3.89
C ASP A 650 31.55 -21.26 5.11
N GLU A 651 30.26 -20.92 5.05
CA GLU A 651 29.28 -21.09 6.14
C GLU A 651 28.23 -22.16 5.81
N ASP A 652 27.50 -22.64 6.81
CA ASP A 652 26.37 -23.54 6.60
C ASP A 652 25.17 -22.78 5.99
N PRO A 653 24.36 -23.41 5.11
CA PRO A 653 23.21 -22.74 4.50
C PRO A 653 22.15 -22.41 5.56
N VAL A 654 21.50 -21.25 5.39
CA VAL A 654 20.43 -20.80 6.28
C VAL A 654 19.07 -21.33 5.83
N TRP A 655 18.26 -21.80 6.77
CA TRP A 655 16.89 -22.22 6.50
C TRP A 655 15.95 -21.03 6.22
N MET A 656 15.04 -21.23 5.25
CA MET A 656 14.06 -20.22 4.84
C MET A 656 12.62 -20.58 5.30
N PRO A 657 11.95 -19.75 6.13
CA PRO A 657 10.60 -19.97 6.64
C PRO A 657 9.51 -19.66 5.59
N LEU A 658 9.56 -20.36 4.46
CA LEU A 658 8.68 -20.17 3.33
C LEU A 658 7.24 -20.66 3.59
N ALA A 659 6.24 -19.90 3.15
CA ALA A 659 4.83 -20.24 3.19
C ALA A 659 4.24 -20.23 1.78
N PHE A 660 3.48 -21.28 1.44
CA PHE A 660 2.82 -21.38 0.14
C PHE A 660 1.89 -20.21 -0.08
N GLU A 661 2.00 -19.60 -1.25
CA GLU A 661 1.20 -18.45 -1.64
C GLU A 661 0.28 -18.79 -2.81
N ASN A 662 0.84 -19.28 -3.92
CA ASN A 662 0.08 -19.52 -5.14
C ASN A 662 0.76 -20.59 -6.02
N GLN A 663 0.00 -21.13 -6.96
CA GLN A 663 0.50 -21.97 -8.04
C GLN A 663 -0.13 -21.52 -9.37
N TYR A 664 0.69 -21.32 -10.40
CA TYR A 664 0.23 -20.92 -11.73
C TYR A 664 0.99 -21.70 -12.81
N THR A 665 0.55 -21.57 -14.07
CA THR A 665 1.25 -22.15 -15.23
C THR A 665 1.86 -21.01 -16.04
N ASP A 666 3.13 -21.11 -16.41
CA ASP A 666 3.75 -20.07 -17.24
C ASP A 666 3.38 -20.21 -18.73
N ASP A 667 3.86 -19.27 -19.55
CA ASP A 667 3.60 -19.23 -21.00
C ASP A 667 4.12 -20.47 -21.75
N THR A 668 5.00 -21.26 -21.13
CA THR A 668 5.56 -22.49 -21.71
C THR A 668 4.72 -23.72 -21.36
N GLY A 669 3.72 -23.57 -20.49
CA GLY A 669 2.93 -24.68 -19.94
C GLY A 669 3.56 -25.33 -18.70
N GLN A 670 4.60 -24.73 -18.12
CA GLN A 670 5.26 -25.24 -16.92
C GLN A 670 4.50 -24.79 -15.67
N ALA A 671 4.17 -25.74 -14.79
CA ALA A 671 3.60 -25.41 -13.48
C ALA A 671 4.68 -24.82 -12.56
N LEU A 672 4.40 -23.64 -12.01
CA LEU A 672 5.24 -22.90 -11.08
C LEU A 672 4.53 -22.73 -9.74
N THR A 673 5.27 -22.89 -8.66
CA THR A 673 4.78 -22.71 -7.27
C THR A 673 5.49 -21.55 -6.62
N VAL A 674 4.73 -20.67 -5.98
CA VAL A 674 5.23 -19.47 -5.32
C VAL A 674 5.14 -19.65 -3.81
N TYR A 675 6.25 -19.37 -3.14
CA TYR A 675 6.30 -19.27 -1.69
C TYR A 675 6.79 -17.88 -1.27
N THR A 676 6.33 -17.42 -0.11
CA THR A 676 6.73 -16.15 0.49
C THR A 676 7.31 -16.32 1.88
N ALA A 677 8.21 -15.43 2.30
CA ALA A 677 8.69 -15.31 3.68
C ALA A 677 8.78 -13.83 4.08
N GLU A 678 8.58 -13.55 5.36
CA GLU A 678 8.91 -12.25 5.93
C GLU A 678 10.41 -12.20 6.22
N VAL A 679 11.07 -11.12 5.80
CA VAL A 679 12.51 -10.92 5.98
C VAL A 679 12.81 -9.49 6.44
N GLN A 680 13.98 -9.29 7.04
CA GLN A 680 14.64 -8.00 7.07
C GLN A 680 15.66 -7.97 5.93
N PHE A 681 15.75 -6.87 5.18
CA PHE A 681 16.56 -6.76 3.98
C PHE A 681 17.16 -5.37 3.78
N ILE A 682 18.48 -5.32 3.55
CA ILE A 682 19.23 -4.09 3.28
C ILE A 682 20.00 -4.26 1.97
N ARG A 683 19.85 -3.29 1.06
CA ARG A 683 20.53 -3.24 -0.22
C ARG A 683 21.74 -2.31 -0.20
N LYS A 684 22.94 -2.82 -0.54
CA LYS A 684 24.16 -2.00 -0.74
C LYS A 684 24.37 -1.72 -2.23
N VAL A 685 24.03 -0.53 -2.72
CA VAL A 685 24.32 -0.11 -4.11
C VAL A 685 25.69 0.59 -4.18
N GLU A 686 26.50 0.25 -5.19
CA GLU A 686 27.94 0.59 -5.26
C GLU A 686 28.29 2.08 -5.51
N ASP A 687 27.33 3.02 -5.55
CA ASP A 687 27.63 4.45 -5.79
C ASP A 687 26.96 5.46 -4.84
N GLU A 688 26.21 5.00 -3.84
CA GLU A 688 25.79 5.81 -2.69
C GLU A 688 25.41 4.79 -1.63
N VAL A 689 25.96 4.91 -0.41
CA VAL A 689 25.45 4.17 0.73
C VAL A 689 24.04 4.67 0.97
N SER A 690 23.05 4.14 0.25
CA SER A 690 21.67 4.15 0.70
C SER A 690 21.64 3.19 1.87
N THR A 691 21.97 3.68 3.06
CA THR A 691 21.35 3.10 4.23
C THR A 691 19.86 3.08 3.93
N VAL A 692 19.28 1.89 3.78
CA VAL A 692 17.82 1.72 3.81
C VAL A 692 17.27 2.06 5.21
N GLY A 693 18.13 2.44 6.17
CA GLY A 693 17.76 3.05 7.44
C GLY A 693 16.91 4.31 7.26
N PHE A 694 15.68 4.27 7.77
CA PHE A 694 14.68 5.33 7.68
C PHE A 694 14.92 6.48 8.68
N PHE A 695 15.84 6.38 9.63
CA PHE A 695 16.15 7.47 10.57
C PHE A 695 17.64 7.68 10.80
N GLY A 696 18.25 8.58 10.04
CA GLY A 696 19.62 9.03 10.26
C GLY A 696 19.80 10.13 11.33
N ASP A 697 18.74 10.58 12.02
CA ASP A 697 18.85 11.77 12.91
C ASP A 697 18.03 11.74 14.22
N LEU A 698 17.68 10.56 14.77
CA LEU A 698 16.98 10.49 16.08
C LEU A 698 17.44 9.34 17.00
N VAL A 699 18.76 9.06 17.07
CA VAL A 699 19.32 8.06 18.01
C VAL A 699 19.50 8.59 19.45
N GLU A 700 19.11 9.83 19.78
CA GLU A 700 19.37 10.41 21.11
C GLU A 700 18.18 10.53 22.08
N LEU A 701 17.02 9.87 21.84
CA LEU A 701 15.85 10.10 22.71
C LEU A 701 15.12 8.88 23.31
N PHE A 702 15.58 7.65 23.10
CA PHE A 702 14.95 6.48 23.74
C PHE A 702 15.97 5.64 24.49
N GLY A 703 15.97 5.80 25.82
CA GLY A 703 16.70 4.95 26.75
C GLY A 703 16.04 3.57 26.87
N ASP A 704 16.90 2.55 26.90
CA ASP A 704 16.74 1.18 27.35
C ASP A 704 15.69 0.27 26.66
N GLU A 705 16.21 -0.57 25.75
CA GLU A 705 15.87 -1.97 25.41
C GLU A 705 14.40 -2.44 25.44
N GLU A 706 13.71 -2.30 24.31
CA GLU A 706 12.85 -3.34 23.70
C GLU A 706 12.80 -3.04 22.19
N GLU A 707 13.21 -3.99 21.35
CA GLU A 707 13.61 -3.77 19.95
C GLU A 707 12.59 -2.95 19.11
N PRO A 708 13.00 -1.81 18.52
CA PRO A 708 12.18 -1.13 17.52
C PRO A 708 12.08 -2.02 16.27
N PHE A 709 10.86 -2.23 15.76
CA PHE A 709 10.63 -2.92 14.49
C PHE A 709 11.44 -2.21 13.39
N PRO A 710 12.38 -2.87 12.69
CA PRO A 710 13.34 -2.13 11.90
C PRO A 710 12.77 -1.73 10.54
N ASP A 711 13.21 -0.57 10.11
CA ASP A 711 13.08 0.12 8.82
C ASP A 711 13.38 -0.71 7.55
N ASP A 712 13.68 -2.00 7.71
CA ASP A 712 14.22 -2.93 6.73
C ASP A 712 13.29 -4.13 6.46
N LEU A 713 12.04 -4.13 6.95
CA LEU A 713 11.12 -5.25 6.72
C LEU A 713 10.72 -5.38 5.23
N ALA A 714 10.71 -6.61 4.72
CA ALA A 714 10.38 -6.93 3.34
C ALA A 714 9.68 -8.29 3.21
N GLU A 715 8.89 -8.47 2.15
CA GLU A 715 8.40 -9.78 1.70
C GLU A 715 9.44 -10.37 0.73
N LEU A 716 9.98 -11.55 1.02
CA LEU A 716 10.70 -12.36 0.06
C LEU A 716 9.72 -13.29 -0.65
N GLU A 717 9.71 -13.26 -1.98
CA GLU A 717 9.09 -14.23 -2.84
C GLU A 717 10.14 -15.15 -3.47
N ILE A 718 9.83 -16.44 -3.54
CA ILE A 718 10.59 -17.41 -4.34
C ILE A 718 9.63 -18.25 -5.18
N THR A 719 9.94 -18.35 -6.48
CA THR A 719 9.21 -19.17 -7.44
C THR A 719 9.99 -20.44 -7.75
N PHE A 720 9.31 -21.58 -7.67
CA PHE A 720 9.86 -22.91 -7.90
C PHE A 720 9.20 -23.58 -9.10
N ASP A 721 9.99 -24.35 -9.85
CA ASP A 721 9.47 -25.25 -10.87
C ASP A 721 8.91 -26.56 -10.28
N ALA A 722 8.29 -27.39 -11.13
CA ALA A 722 7.77 -28.70 -10.75
C ALA A 722 8.84 -29.70 -10.23
N ASN A 723 10.14 -29.39 -10.37
CA ASN A 723 11.24 -30.20 -9.83
C ASN A 723 11.82 -29.58 -8.55
N ASN A 724 11.16 -28.59 -7.96
CA ASN A 724 11.58 -27.82 -6.78
C ASN A 724 12.86 -26.99 -6.98
N ASN A 725 13.23 -26.67 -8.21
CA ASN A 725 14.32 -25.73 -8.48
C ASN A 725 13.80 -24.30 -8.40
N VAL A 726 14.57 -23.40 -7.79
CA VAL A 726 14.27 -21.97 -7.82
C VAL A 726 14.50 -21.44 -9.24
N VAL A 727 13.48 -20.81 -9.80
CA VAL A 727 13.53 -20.15 -11.12
C VAL A 727 13.53 -18.63 -11.01
N ALA A 728 13.03 -18.08 -9.90
CA ALA A 728 13.07 -16.65 -9.60
C ALA A 728 13.00 -16.42 -8.09
N HIS A 729 13.61 -15.33 -7.61
CA HIS A 729 13.48 -14.87 -6.22
C HIS A 729 13.49 -13.35 -6.16
N GLN A 730 12.64 -12.75 -5.34
CA GLN A 730 12.50 -11.29 -5.28
C GLN A 730 12.16 -10.83 -3.88
N VAL A 731 12.88 -9.82 -3.42
CA VAL A 731 12.60 -9.13 -2.17
C VAL A 731 11.85 -7.84 -2.46
N ARG A 732 10.74 -7.64 -1.76
CA ARG A 732 9.90 -6.45 -1.85
C ARG A 732 9.87 -5.74 -0.49
N PRO A 733 10.57 -4.61 -0.32
CA PRO A 733 10.48 -3.84 0.90
C PRO A 733 9.06 -3.34 1.15
N TYR A 734 8.66 -3.28 2.42
CA TYR A 734 7.43 -2.61 2.79
C TYR A 734 7.66 -1.10 2.96
N LEU A 735 6.61 -0.33 2.66
CA LEU A 735 6.50 1.11 2.89
C LEU A 735 5.70 1.33 4.15
N VAL A 736 6.26 2.03 5.14
CA VAL A 736 5.48 2.55 6.27
C VAL A 736 4.70 3.78 5.79
N ILE A 737 3.40 3.61 5.56
CA ILE A 737 2.50 4.67 5.10
C ILE A 737 2.13 5.63 6.23
N HIS A 738 2.15 5.19 7.49
CA HIS A 738 1.69 5.98 8.65
C HIS A 738 2.20 5.37 9.96
N GLU A 739 2.53 6.17 10.98
CA GLU A 739 2.80 5.75 12.37
C GLU A 739 2.13 6.76 13.31
N ASN A 740 1.41 6.32 14.35
CA ASN A 740 0.91 7.24 15.39
C ASN A 740 1.21 6.71 16.80
N GLU A 741 1.05 7.56 17.81
CA GLU A 741 1.33 7.21 19.22
C GLU A 741 0.49 6.03 19.75
N ALA A 742 -0.64 5.70 19.11
CA ALA A 742 -1.49 4.56 19.48
C ALA A 742 -1.11 3.25 18.74
N ASP A 743 -0.44 3.35 17.59
CA ASP A 743 0.03 2.25 16.75
C ASP A 743 1.46 2.51 16.27
N LYS A 744 2.41 2.22 17.16
CA LYS A 744 3.87 2.28 16.91
C LYS A 744 4.38 1.24 15.89
N ARG A 745 3.50 0.43 15.30
CA ARG A 745 3.89 -0.56 14.27
C ARG A 745 4.01 0.08 12.89
N GLY A 746 3.27 1.17 12.71
CA GLY A 746 3.00 1.76 11.42
C GLY A 746 2.25 0.82 10.45
N HIS A 747 1.57 1.42 9.48
CA HIS A 747 0.88 0.65 8.43
C HIS A 747 1.83 0.38 7.27
N LEU A 748 2.07 -0.89 6.99
CA LEU A 748 2.91 -1.34 5.89
C LEU A 748 2.10 -1.45 4.60
N ALA A 749 2.65 -1.01 3.48
CA ALA A 749 2.21 -1.40 2.14
C ALA A 749 3.36 -2.00 1.36
N PRO A 750 3.09 -2.93 0.43
CA PRO A 750 4.13 -3.40 -0.49
C PRO A 750 4.74 -2.22 -1.26
N GLY A 751 6.07 -2.10 -1.25
CA GLY A 751 6.79 -1.21 -2.15
C GLY A 751 6.63 -1.63 -3.61
N LYS A 752 6.74 -0.66 -4.52
CA LYS A 752 6.69 -0.92 -5.97
C LYS A 752 7.94 -1.61 -6.51
N GLU A 753 9.05 -1.53 -5.78
CA GLU A 753 10.31 -2.12 -6.21
C GLU A 753 10.45 -3.55 -5.71
N THR A 754 10.92 -4.41 -6.60
CA THR A 754 11.29 -5.80 -6.31
C THR A 754 12.73 -6.01 -6.70
N PHE A 755 13.42 -6.79 -5.90
CA PHE A 755 14.87 -6.88 -5.94
C PHE A 755 15.31 -8.33 -5.89
N ASP A 756 16.06 -8.79 -6.89
CA ASP A 756 16.77 -10.06 -6.77
C ASP A 756 17.84 -9.92 -5.68
N ILE A 757 17.99 -10.91 -4.79
CA ILE A 757 19.07 -10.95 -3.79
C ILE A 757 20.43 -11.04 -4.50
N GLN A 758 21.37 -10.16 -4.16
CA GLN A 758 22.69 -10.09 -4.76
C GLN A 758 23.81 -10.08 -3.71
N ALA A 759 25.04 -10.36 -4.16
CA ALA A 759 26.22 -10.22 -3.32
C ALA A 759 26.36 -8.76 -2.85
N GLY A 760 26.59 -8.56 -1.55
CA GLY A 760 26.61 -7.28 -0.87
C GLY A 760 25.31 -6.91 -0.16
N ASP A 761 24.18 -7.55 -0.47
CA ASP A 761 22.94 -7.37 0.28
C ASP A 761 23.06 -7.97 1.69
N GLU A 762 22.28 -7.47 2.65
CA GLU A 762 22.12 -8.08 3.98
C GLU A 762 20.70 -8.58 4.16
N ILE A 763 20.51 -9.79 4.69
CA ILE A 763 19.19 -10.41 4.85
C ILE A 763 19.07 -11.18 6.16
N ARG A 764 17.88 -11.16 6.77
CA ARG A 764 17.52 -12.00 7.91
C ARG A 764 16.11 -12.54 7.73
N PHE A 765 15.93 -13.84 7.85
CA PHE A 765 14.60 -14.44 7.73
C PHE A 765 13.84 -14.42 9.05
N LEU A 766 12.51 -14.32 8.98
CA LEU A 766 11.63 -14.30 10.13
C LEU A 766 10.65 -15.49 10.08
N SER A 767 10.67 -16.30 11.13
CA SER A 767 9.71 -17.39 11.36
C SER A 767 8.63 -16.96 12.36
N THR A 768 7.60 -17.78 12.57
CA THR A 768 6.54 -17.57 13.55
C THR A 768 6.55 -18.65 14.63
N TRP A 769 6.45 -18.24 15.90
CA TRP A 769 6.14 -19.09 17.04
C TRP A 769 4.64 -19.10 17.30
N LEU A 770 4.08 -20.29 17.53
CA LEU A 770 2.70 -20.46 17.96
C LEU A 770 2.70 -21.05 19.37
N LYS A 771 2.08 -20.35 20.33
CA LYS A 771 2.00 -20.78 21.73
C LYS A 771 0.68 -21.53 21.95
N PHE A 772 0.79 -22.75 22.46
CA PHE A 772 -0.32 -23.63 22.78
C PHE A 772 -0.49 -23.77 24.30
N SER A 773 -1.74 -23.75 24.77
CA SER A 773 -2.14 -24.10 26.12
C SER A 773 -1.99 -25.61 26.35
N PRO A 774 -2.05 -26.09 27.60
CA PRO A 774 -1.99 -27.53 27.90
C PRO A 774 -3.17 -28.31 27.29
N ALA A 775 -4.26 -27.63 26.97
CA ALA A 775 -5.43 -28.19 26.30
C ALA A 775 -5.28 -28.22 24.76
N GLY A 776 -4.15 -27.71 24.22
CA GLY A 776 -3.90 -27.63 22.78
C GLY A 776 -4.52 -26.39 22.11
N GLU A 777 -4.93 -25.37 22.88
CA GLU A 777 -5.50 -24.14 22.33
C GLU A 777 -4.42 -23.09 22.07
N ILE A 778 -4.54 -22.32 20.99
CA ILE A 778 -3.60 -21.24 20.69
C ILE A 778 -3.84 -20.07 21.64
N ILE A 779 -2.78 -19.61 22.29
CA ILE A 779 -2.83 -18.49 23.24
C ILE A 779 -1.85 -17.36 22.88
N GLY A 780 -1.13 -17.47 21.77
CA GLY A 780 -0.33 -16.38 21.22
C GLY A 780 0.47 -16.77 19.98
N ALA A 781 0.87 -15.77 19.20
CA ALA A 781 1.81 -15.91 18.09
C ALA A 781 2.79 -14.74 18.07
N ARG A 782 4.05 -14.97 17.68
CA ARG A 782 5.08 -13.91 17.50
C ARG A 782 6.05 -14.28 16.39
N PHE A 783 6.58 -13.26 15.71
CA PHE A 783 7.73 -13.45 14.83
C PHE A 783 9.00 -13.73 15.64
N TYR A 784 9.90 -14.52 15.04
CA TYR A 784 11.19 -14.89 15.59
C TYR A 784 12.24 -14.91 14.48
N PRO A 785 13.37 -14.20 14.63
CA PRO A 785 14.43 -14.22 13.64
C PRO A 785 15.09 -15.59 13.57
N THR A 786 15.39 -16.07 12.37
CA THR A 786 16.06 -17.37 12.20
C THR A 786 17.54 -17.35 12.58
N THR A 787 18.13 -16.15 12.73
CA THR A 787 19.54 -15.93 13.06
C THR A 787 19.71 -14.76 14.03
N ASP A 788 20.79 -14.78 14.83
CA ASP A 788 21.10 -13.73 15.82
C ASP A 788 21.40 -12.35 15.18
N GLY A 789 21.75 -12.32 13.89
CA GLY A 789 22.17 -11.14 13.15
C GLY A 789 21.66 -11.12 11.71
N MET A 790 21.87 -9.99 11.02
CA MET A 790 21.72 -9.91 9.56
C MET A 790 22.84 -10.72 8.90
N LEU A 791 22.51 -11.45 7.84
CA LEU A 791 23.46 -12.23 7.04
C LEU A 791 23.93 -11.38 5.87
N GLU A 792 25.23 -11.13 5.77
CA GLU A 792 25.81 -10.51 4.59
C GLU A 792 25.94 -11.54 3.47
N VAL A 793 25.29 -11.30 2.33
CA VAL A 793 25.33 -12.19 1.17
C VAL A 793 26.66 -11.98 0.46
N LEU A 794 27.58 -12.94 0.55
CA LEU A 794 28.95 -12.82 0.00
C LEU A 794 29.09 -13.34 -1.44
N GLN A 795 28.05 -13.98 -1.96
CA GLN A 795 28.01 -14.57 -3.30
C GLN A 795 26.61 -14.51 -3.92
N THR A 796 26.47 -14.91 -5.18
CA THR A 796 25.14 -15.20 -5.74
C THR A 796 24.48 -16.29 -4.91
N PRO A 797 23.29 -16.03 -4.32
CA PRO A 797 22.65 -16.99 -3.44
C PRO A 797 22.30 -18.27 -4.19
N VAL A 798 22.56 -19.42 -3.56
CA VAL A 798 22.19 -20.73 -4.10
C VAL A 798 21.09 -21.31 -3.24
N PHE A 799 19.94 -21.57 -3.86
CA PHE A 799 18.78 -22.15 -3.19
C PHE A 799 18.75 -23.66 -3.41
N SER A 800 18.48 -24.41 -2.36
CA SER A 800 18.35 -25.87 -2.45
C SER A 800 17.34 -26.41 -1.45
N PHE A 801 16.92 -27.65 -1.67
CA PHE A 801 16.06 -28.39 -0.74
C PHE A 801 16.94 -29.36 0.06
N ALA A 802 16.96 -29.20 1.38
CA ALA A 802 17.87 -29.91 2.28
C ALA A 802 17.17 -30.35 3.56
N ALA A 803 17.76 -31.31 4.28
CA ALA A 803 17.27 -31.72 5.59
C ALA A 803 17.46 -30.57 6.60
N ILE A 804 16.42 -30.26 7.36
CA ILE A 804 16.46 -29.30 8.46
C ILE A 804 16.54 -30.07 9.77
N LEU A 805 17.61 -29.81 10.53
CA LEU A 805 17.73 -30.26 11.90
C LEU A 805 17.11 -29.20 12.81
N LEU A 806 16.10 -29.61 13.57
CA LEU A 806 15.50 -28.76 14.60
C LEU A 806 16.18 -29.10 15.92
N GLU A 807 16.75 -28.10 16.59
CA GLU A 807 17.39 -28.25 17.89
C GLU A 807 16.76 -27.26 18.88
N ASP A 808 16.67 -27.65 20.15
CA ASP A 808 16.29 -26.74 21.23
C ASP A 808 17.49 -25.93 21.76
N ASP A 809 17.26 -25.07 22.77
CA ASP A 809 18.31 -24.20 23.33
C ASP A 809 19.44 -24.99 24.02
N GLU A 810 19.24 -26.28 24.27
CA GLU A 810 20.23 -27.20 24.86
C GLU A 810 21.01 -27.95 23.77
N GLY A 811 20.60 -27.82 22.49
CA GLY A 811 21.16 -28.52 21.34
C GLY A 811 20.61 -29.92 21.16
N ASP A 812 19.47 -30.25 21.78
CA ASP A 812 18.81 -31.54 21.62
C ASP A 812 17.87 -31.54 20.41
N GLU A 813 17.92 -32.62 19.61
CA GLU A 813 17.14 -32.75 18.38
C GLU A 813 15.63 -32.84 18.67
N MET A 814 14.86 -31.99 18.00
CA MET A 814 13.41 -31.93 18.07
C MET A 814 12.78 -32.71 16.92
N ALA A 815 11.79 -33.55 17.25
CA ALA A 815 11.06 -34.31 16.23
C ALA A 815 10.22 -33.39 15.32
N PRO A 816 10.24 -33.59 13.99
CA PRO A 816 9.35 -32.91 13.06
C PRO A 816 7.87 -33.15 13.41
N ARG A 817 7.10 -32.07 13.46
CA ARG A 817 5.66 -32.08 13.70
C ARG A 817 4.97 -31.17 12.70
N TYR A 818 3.65 -31.26 12.66
CA TYR A 818 2.86 -30.35 11.88
C TYR A 818 1.47 -30.12 12.45
N VAL A 819 0.88 -29.02 12.00
CA VAL A 819 -0.41 -28.48 12.42
C VAL A 819 -1.19 -28.09 11.17
N MET A 820 -2.49 -28.35 11.12
CA MET A 820 -3.35 -27.81 10.07
C MET A 820 -4.07 -26.56 10.58
N ALA A 821 -4.03 -25.48 9.81
CA ALA A 821 -4.67 -24.21 10.07
C ALA A 821 -5.87 -24.03 9.15
N ALA A 822 -7.07 -23.97 9.72
CA ALA A 822 -8.30 -23.64 9.04
C ALA A 822 -8.67 -22.19 9.31
N GLU A 823 -8.89 -21.41 8.26
CA GLU A 823 -9.31 -20.01 8.31
C GLU A 823 -10.65 -19.88 7.59
N ASP A 824 -11.55 -19.12 8.20
CA ASP A 824 -12.90 -18.85 7.68
C ASP A 824 -12.93 -17.51 6.91
N ALA A 825 -14.08 -17.09 6.39
CA ALA A 825 -14.20 -15.82 5.64
C ALA A 825 -14.11 -14.58 6.54
N SER A 826 -14.23 -14.80 7.86
CA SER A 826 -14.17 -13.82 8.93
C SER A 826 -12.80 -13.77 9.60
N GLY A 827 -11.79 -14.42 9.01
CA GLY A 827 -10.42 -14.46 9.52
C GLY A 827 -10.31 -15.15 10.89
N ASN A 828 -11.35 -15.87 11.34
CA ASN A 828 -11.23 -16.70 12.51
C ASN A 828 -10.43 -17.95 12.12
N ILE A 829 -9.41 -18.26 12.92
CA ILE A 829 -8.50 -19.35 12.65
C ILE A 829 -8.63 -20.41 13.74
N THR A 830 -8.68 -21.66 13.33
CA THR A 830 -8.51 -22.81 14.22
C THR A 830 -7.35 -23.67 13.74
N LEU A 831 -6.46 -24.01 14.67
CA LEU A 831 -5.40 -24.98 14.45
C LEU A 831 -5.80 -26.35 15.01
N THR A 832 -5.34 -27.41 14.36
CA THR A 832 -5.33 -28.74 14.97
C THR A 832 -4.26 -28.85 16.05
N ALA A 833 -4.32 -29.87 16.91
CA ALA A 833 -3.21 -30.18 17.80
C ALA A 833 -1.96 -30.59 16.97
N PRO A 834 -0.74 -30.25 17.43
CA PRO A 834 0.50 -30.72 16.80
C PRO A 834 0.58 -32.26 16.83
N MET A 835 0.74 -32.86 15.65
CA MET A 835 0.78 -34.32 15.51
C MET A 835 2.20 -34.84 15.26
N ASP A 836 2.45 -36.05 15.77
CA ASP A 836 3.54 -36.93 15.35
C ASP A 836 2.98 -37.88 14.29
N VAL A 837 3.72 -38.11 13.20
CA VAL A 837 3.39 -39.15 12.20
C VAL A 837 4.55 -40.13 12.07
N LYS A 838 4.23 -41.42 11.97
CA LYS A 838 5.20 -42.52 12.01
C LYS A 838 5.67 -43.01 10.65
#